data_AF-A0A6M1Z9V4-F1
#
_entry.id   AF-A0A6M1Z9V4-F1
#
_cell.length_a   1.000
_cell.length_b   1.000
_cell.length_c   1.000
_cell.angle_alpha   90.00
_cell.angle_beta   90.00
_cell.angle_gamma   90.00
#
_symmetry.space_group_name_H-M   'P 1'
#
loop_
_entity.id
_entity.type
_entity.pdbx_description
1 polymer ?
#
loop_
_entity_poly.entity_id
_entity_poly.type
_entity_poly.pdbx_seq_one_letter_code
_entity_poly.pdbx_strand_id
1 'polypeptide(L)'
;MVQMEAEVLKFGGAAVATPQQIKKVACFIAERRTANSRIIVVVSAMGKTTDELLFLANAVNSSPPKREQDMLISVGERISISLLAMALSEKGVEAISFTGSQSGIITSNNHSEAKIVSVRPHRLIAALDQEKVAIVAGFQGVSVNGEITTLGRGGSDTSAVALAVAIGAPQVEFFKDVPGIYSHDPKIDAKATCFETLTYEEAIAIVREGNGVVHQRAIHLAEKNGISLKVTSFSAPDTPGTLVSSLVEPPSIPVYEESSPSGLVEAADERLSRRIESTLLRAIEERSLPVEALAGAFPIFHSERRENLFILTLASRHLPHVARFFYDMLSHWLLPGHQIEIPTFLSTLFHLAEFGEQNFAFQELHLSCRTPREAEVVAQNLGLLEKEITLGASSFYHASKILEMKGLSLDDKTAIIQQRIAHLVQRFTRQFDYDIFGEMQHFFASSKETFKTARDTRHVCELIYTLYFFRKKLEGYLARSETKRHVLFKLKKNVLHTPFGMKEILSVYLGISFLKEHEIFEERHLLSALAHFIPEIKSIPDSFYIHDVREENLGLLYLEIEKESGFSKLEIERLSKLLPDEIRSRVEQLVPPIFMPRNEEDVMRGILTLSRQLHYARDIPQMIISFDEQTDVELVFTVIIVRLQYPDSIPIRELFEKSLLASNLSFDRIKQVGMLRRKTPKEAAVLRVRLPVESFYRGDFSVDLSAARSSLASAIHEVVGDVRDFNGGMIAKQNENFIQMKKLLEEATLKHSLLLQNFFHAIYPAPLSATLAPELLKTFFLMLLEVTETARESITLQSKKERDHLFVMIKFHDLGWKHKIFHQIEALSIPSNQVASMQIQIFDAFYLGFIYLSGDKEKQQAFLEAIPEALVCHTVT
;
A
#
# COMPACT_ATOMS: atom_id res chain seq x y z
N MET A 1 12.51 28.33 30.73
CA MET A 1 11.78 29.07 29.69
C MET A 1 10.97 30.13 30.41
N VAL A 2 11.15 31.41 30.10
CA VAL A 2 10.27 32.47 30.61
C VAL A 2 8.87 32.16 30.08
N GLN A 3 7.91 32.01 30.99
CA GLN A 3 6.52 31.70 30.65
C GLN A 3 5.97 32.90 29.85
N MET A 4 5.58 32.67 28.60
CA MET A 4 5.07 33.73 27.71
C MET A 4 3.67 34.11 28.19
N GLU A 5 3.50 35.34 28.69
CA GLU A 5 2.19 35.82 29.14
C GLU A 5 1.37 36.32 27.94
N ALA A 6 0.15 35.81 27.81
CA ALA A 6 -0.78 36.25 26.79
C ALA A 6 -1.63 37.41 27.30
N GLU A 7 -1.83 38.43 26.46
CA GLU A 7 -2.58 39.65 26.78
C GLU A 7 -3.92 39.66 26.04
N VAL A 8 -5.01 39.95 26.75
CA VAL A 8 -6.33 40.15 26.17
C VAL A 8 -6.75 41.61 26.31
N LEU A 9 -6.92 42.29 25.17
CA LEU A 9 -7.27 43.71 25.08
C LEU A 9 -8.69 43.86 24.54
N LYS A 10 -9.58 44.50 25.29
CA LYS A 10 -10.98 44.72 24.89
C LYS A 10 -11.23 46.18 24.55
N PHE A 11 -11.66 46.46 23.32
CA PHE A 11 -12.07 47.79 22.87
C PHE A 11 -13.59 47.88 22.72
N GLY A 12 -14.20 48.87 23.38
CA GLY A 12 -15.65 49.15 23.25
C GLY A 12 -16.02 49.82 21.92
N GLY A 13 -17.32 49.88 21.61
CA GLY A 13 -17.81 50.44 20.33
C GLY A 13 -17.42 51.90 20.09
N ALA A 14 -17.28 52.71 21.15
CA ALA A 14 -16.80 54.09 21.08
C ALA A 14 -15.31 54.19 20.68
N ALA A 15 -14.50 53.16 20.95
CA ALA A 15 -13.08 53.11 20.58
C ALA A 15 -12.87 52.71 19.11
N VAL A 16 -13.91 52.16 18.46
CA VAL A 16 -13.89 51.71 17.06
C VAL A 16 -15.02 52.34 16.23
N ALA A 17 -15.57 53.47 16.67
CA ALA A 17 -16.77 54.06 16.04
C ALA A 17 -16.46 54.70 14.68
N THR A 18 -15.23 55.17 14.45
CA THR A 18 -14.81 55.77 13.17
C THR A 18 -13.52 55.14 12.64
N PRO A 19 -13.25 55.21 11.32
CA PRO A 19 -11.99 54.75 10.74
C PRO A 19 -10.76 55.39 11.40
N GLN A 20 -10.83 56.67 11.79
CA GLN A 20 -9.74 57.36 12.50
C GLN A 20 -9.49 56.75 13.87
N GLN A 21 -10.52 56.35 14.60
CA GLN A 21 -10.37 55.67 15.89
C GLN A 21 -9.82 54.25 15.71
N ILE A 22 -10.29 53.50 14.71
CA ILE A 22 -9.73 52.18 14.36
C ILE A 22 -8.23 52.28 14.04
N LYS A 23 -7.81 53.30 13.28
CA LYS A 23 -6.38 53.55 13.02
C LYS A 23 -5.59 53.87 14.29
N LYS A 24 -6.15 54.62 15.25
CA LYS A 24 -5.52 54.87 16.56
C LYS A 24 -5.36 53.58 17.36
N VAL A 25 -6.39 52.72 17.40
CA VAL A 25 -6.33 51.41 18.05
C VAL A 25 -5.28 50.51 17.40
N ALA A 26 -5.19 50.50 16.06
CA ALA A 26 -4.16 49.76 15.34
C ALA A 26 -2.74 50.26 15.66
N CYS A 27 -2.51 51.58 15.73
CA CYS A 27 -1.22 52.14 16.17
C CYS A 27 -0.87 51.67 17.59
N PHE A 28 -1.82 51.78 18.52
CA PHE A 28 -1.62 51.36 19.91
C PHE A 28 -1.22 49.87 20.01
N ILE A 29 -1.93 48.98 19.30
CA ILE A 29 -1.60 47.54 19.29
C ILE A 29 -0.22 47.30 18.65
N ALA A 30 0.11 48.03 17.58
CA ALA A 30 1.41 47.91 16.90
C ALA A 30 2.57 48.36 17.80
N GLU A 31 2.39 49.43 18.57
CA GLU A 31 3.37 49.95 19.52
C GLU A 31 3.52 49.04 20.75
N ARG A 32 2.42 48.43 21.20
CA ARG A 32 2.40 47.50 22.33
C ARG A 32 2.98 46.12 22.00
N ARG A 33 3.03 45.75 20.72
CA ARG A 33 3.62 44.49 20.27
C ARG A 33 5.13 44.51 20.46
N THR A 34 5.65 43.61 21.28
CA THR A 34 7.08 43.30 21.37
C THR A 34 7.38 41.93 20.76
N ALA A 35 8.67 41.61 20.57
CA ALA A 35 9.06 40.27 20.17
C ALA A 35 8.55 39.25 21.22
N ASN A 36 7.78 38.26 20.78
CA ASN A 36 7.11 37.24 21.60
C ASN A 36 5.82 37.66 22.36
N SER A 37 5.20 38.80 22.04
CA SER A 37 3.89 39.16 22.60
C SER A 37 2.74 38.34 21.99
N ARG A 38 1.96 37.63 22.82
CA ARG A 38 0.73 36.92 22.41
C ARG A 38 -0.49 37.80 22.67
N ILE A 39 -0.94 38.56 21.67
CA ILE A 39 -2.00 39.56 21.83
C ILE A 39 -3.32 39.07 21.20
N ILE A 40 -4.36 39.00 22.02
CA ILE A 40 -5.75 38.83 21.59
C ILE A 40 -6.48 40.16 21.75
N VAL A 41 -7.19 40.60 20.70
CA VAL A 41 -7.96 41.84 20.69
C VAL A 41 -9.43 41.52 20.51
N VAL A 42 -10.28 41.90 21.46
CA VAL A 42 -11.73 41.75 21.36
C VAL A 42 -12.36 43.10 21.06
N VAL A 43 -13.13 43.19 19.98
CA VAL A 43 -13.82 44.43 19.58
C VAL A 43 -15.33 44.26 19.57
N SER A 44 -16.03 45.32 19.99
CA SER A 44 -17.47 45.48 19.80
C SER A 44 -17.79 46.06 18.42
N ALA A 45 -19.08 46.09 18.04
CA ALA A 45 -19.53 46.76 16.83
C ALA A 45 -19.19 48.26 16.82
N MET A 46 -19.05 48.84 15.63
CA MET A 46 -18.76 50.27 15.46
C MET A 46 -19.91 51.14 16.00
N GLY A 47 -19.63 52.06 16.92
CA GLY A 47 -20.59 53.09 17.31
C GLY A 47 -21.98 52.54 17.71
N LYS A 48 -23.01 52.90 16.94
CA LYS A 48 -24.43 52.50 17.17
C LYS A 48 -24.93 51.42 16.20
N THR A 49 -24.04 50.75 15.46
CA THR A 49 -24.44 49.79 14.41
C THR A 49 -25.35 48.66 14.93
N THR A 50 -25.11 48.15 16.14
CA THR A 50 -25.97 47.11 16.74
C THR A 50 -27.41 47.61 16.95
N ASP A 51 -27.57 48.84 17.44
CA ASP A 51 -28.89 49.45 17.66
C ASP A 51 -29.60 49.71 16.33
N GLU A 52 -28.87 50.14 15.30
CA GLU A 52 -29.40 50.35 13.95
C GLU A 52 -29.89 49.03 13.31
N LEU A 53 -29.13 47.94 13.46
CA LEU A 53 -29.53 46.62 12.99
C LEU A 53 -30.76 46.08 13.74
N LEU A 54 -30.84 46.29 15.05
CA LEU A 54 -32.02 45.95 15.85
C LEU A 54 -33.25 46.77 15.45
N PHE A 55 -33.08 48.07 15.20
CA PHE A 55 -34.15 48.93 14.70
C PHE A 55 -34.66 48.45 13.33
N LEU A 56 -33.75 48.10 12.42
CA LEU A 56 -34.11 47.57 11.10
C LEU A 56 -34.87 46.24 11.20
N ALA A 57 -34.43 45.33 12.07
CA ALA A 57 -35.14 44.06 12.31
C ALA A 57 -36.58 44.30 12.78
N ASN A 58 -36.76 45.20 13.75
CA ASN A 58 -38.07 45.55 14.31
C ASN A 58 -38.97 46.27 13.30
N ALA A 59 -38.39 47.04 12.37
CA ALA A 59 -39.13 47.70 11.30
C ALA A 59 -39.66 46.70 10.26
N VAL A 60 -38.98 45.55 10.06
CA VAL A 60 -39.43 44.47 9.17
C VAL A 60 -40.44 43.56 9.87
N ASN A 61 -40.18 43.20 11.13
CA ASN A 61 -41.05 42.35 11.94
C ASN A 61 -41.00 42.82 13.39
N SER A 62 -42.15 43.21 13.96
CA SER A 62 -42.26 43.69 15.35
C SER A 62 -41.96 42.63 16.42
N SER A 63 -41.89 41.35 16.03
CA SER A 63 -41.44 40.24 16.87
C SER A 63 -40.55 39.30 16.04
N PRO A 64 -39.31 39.72 15.74
CA PRO A 64 -38.41 38.94 14.89
C PRO A 64 -37.99 37.65 15.62
N PRO A 65 -37.90 36.50 14.93
CA PRO A 65 -37.37 35.27 15.53
C PRO A 65 -35.96 35.52 16.07
N LYS A 66 -35.74 35.20 17.36
CA LYS A 66 -34.47 35.48 18.06
C LYS A 66 -33.24 34.91 17.36
N ARG A 67 -33.37 33.73 16.74
CA ARG A 67 -32.31 33.11 15.94
C ARG A 67 -31.85 34.02 14.79
N GLU A 68 -32.81 34.53 14.01
CA GLU A 68 -32.51 35.40 12.86
C GLU A 68 -32.03 36.78 13.32
N GLN A 69 -32.49 37.23 14.49
CA GLN A 69 -31.97 38.44 15.12
C GLN A 69 -30.49 38.29 15.48
N ASP A 70 -30.09 37.17 16.09
CA ASP A 70 -28.68 36.85 16.38
C ASP A 70 -27.82 36.80 15.11
N MET A 71 -28.33 36.16 14.06
CA MET A 71 -27.69 36.14 12.74
C MET A 71 -27.44 37.56 12.22
N LEU A 72 -28.45 38.44 12.26
CA LEU A 72 -28.35 39.81 11.76
C LEU A 72 -27.34 40.65 12.57
N ILE A 73 -27.47 40.68 13.89
CA ILE A 73 -26.68 41.58 14.72
C ILE A 73 -25.21 41.15 14.83
N SER A 74 -24.90 39.86 14.61
CA SER A 74 -23.52 39.35 14.55
C SER A 74 -22.65 40.03 13.49
N VAL A 75 -23.28 40.68 12.49
CA VAL A 75 -22.60 41.40 11.41
C VAL A 75 -21.86 42.64 11.93
N GLY A 76 -22.35 43.28 12.99
CA GLY A 76 -21.77 44.52 13.52
C GLY A 76 -20.30 44.36 13.94
N GLU A 77 -19.99 43.34 14.74
CA GLU A 77 -18.61 43.04 15.14
C GLU A 77 -17.76 42.52 13.97
N ARG A 78 -18.36 41.83 12.99
CA ARG A 78 -17.65 41.32 11.79
C ARG A 78 -17.07 42.45 10.95
N ILE A 79 -17.78 43.57 10.84
CA ILE A 79 -17.28 44.78 10.18
C ILE A 79 -16.06 45.31 10.95
N SER A 80 -16.18 45.42 12.28
CA SER A 80 -15.17 46.02 13.16
C SER A 80 -13.85 45.23 13.18
N ILE A 81 -13.92 43.90 13.33
CA ILE A 81 -12.72 43.04 13.32
C ILE A 81 -11.98 43.10 11.98
N SER A 82 -12.72 43.22 10.87
CA SER A 82 -12.16 43.21 9.52
C SER A 82 -11.44 44.52 9.24
N LEU A 83 -12.05 45.66 9.62
CA LEU A 83 -11.44 46.97 9.47
C LEU A 83 -10.20 47.13 10.35
N LEU A 84 -10.21 46.59 11.57
CA LEU A 84 -9.03 46.63 12.44
C LEU A 84 -7.90 45.75 11.89
N ALA A 85 -8.20 44.58 11.33
CA ALA A 85 -7.19 43.73 10.67
C ALA A 85 -6.53 44.46 9.49
N MET A 86 -7.31 45.15 8.66
CA MET A 86 -6.80 45.96 7.55
C MET A 86 -5.90 47.11 8.05
N ALA A 87 -6.31 47.79 9.12
CA ALA A 87 -5.52 48.89 9.70
C ALA A 87 -4.20 48.41 10.32
N LEU A 88 -4.17 47.22 10.93
CA LEU A 88 -2.93 46.59 11.41
C LEU A 88 -2.01 46.15 10.26
N SER A 89 -2.60 45.62 9.18
CA SER A 89 -1.85 45.29 7.96
C SER A 89 -1.18 46.52 7.34
N GLU A 90 -1.84 47.68 7.32
CA GLU A 90 -1.26 48.97 6.87
C GLU A 90 -0.01 49.34 7.69
N LYS A 91 0.09 48.86 8.94
CA LYS A 91 1.21 49.08 9.86
C LYS A 91 2.28 47.99 9.81
N GLY A 92 2.15 47.01 8.92
CA GLY A 92 3.07 45.87 8.82
C GLY A 92 2.93 44.87 9.97
N VAL A 93 1.80 44.89 10.68
CA VAL A 93 1.49 43.91 11.73
C VAL A 93 0.57 42.84 11.15
N GLU A 94 1.03 41.59 11.17
CA GLU A 94 0.20 40.46 10.76
C GLU A 94 -0.89 40.20 11.80
N ALA A 95 -2.16 40.27 11.36
CA ALA A 95 -3.31 40.06 12.20
C ALA A 95 -4.38 39.24 11.47
N ILE A 96 -5.13 38.43 12.22
CA ILE A 96 -6.23 37.60 11.69
C ILE A 96 -7.50 37.90 12.47
N SER A 97 -8.60 38.14 11.75
CA SER A 97 -9.92 38.32 12.34
C SER A 97 -10.68 36.99 12.50
N PHE A 98 -11.39 36.84 13.62
CA PHE A 98 -12.17 35.66 13.99
C PHE A 98 -13.58 36.07 14.43
N THR A 99 -14.60 35.42 13.90
CA THR A 99 -15.94 35.48 14.49
C THR A 99 -15.97 34.73 15.84
N GLY A 100 -17.02 34.91 16.63
CA GLY A 100 -17.18 34.17 17.90
C GLY A 100 -17.20 32.65 17.73
N SER A 101 -17.77 32.15 16.64
CA SER A 101 -17.72 30.73 16.28
C SER A 101 -16.31 30.27 15.90
N GLN A 102 -15.58 31.07 15.13
CA GLN A 102 -14.21 30.77 14.71
C GLN A 102 -13.20 30.89 15.85
N SER A 103 -13.52 31.69 16.88
CA SER A 103 -12.73 31.79 18.11
C SER A 103 -13.01 30.67 19.12
N GLY A 104 -13.96 29.79 18.79
CA GLY A 104 -14.30 28.63 19.60
C GLY A 104 -15.18 28.93 20.80
N ILE A 105 -15.87 30.07 20.85
CA ILE A 105 -16.82 30.38 21.93
C ILE A 105 -18.09 29.54 21.72
N ILE A 106 -18.29 28.53 22.58
CA ILE A 106 -19.44 27.62 22.57
C ILE A 106 -20.46 28.09 23.61
N THR A 107 -21.73 28.17 23.23
CA THR A 107 -22.81 28.75 24.04
C THR A 107 -24.02 27.82 24.16
N SER A 108 -24.93 28.16 25.07
CA SER A 108 -26.25 27.53 25.15
C SER A 108 -27.18 27.98 24.00
N ASN A 109 -28.26 27.23 23.77
CA ASN A 109 -29.20 27.45 22.66
C ASN A 109 -30.13 28.69 22.85
N ASN A 110 -29.96 29.45 23.93
CA ASN A 110 -30.80 30.58 24.27
C ASN A 110 -30.41 31.83 23.47
N HIS A 111 -30.89 31.94 22.23
CA HIS A 111 -30.66 33.11 21.38
C HIS A 111 -30.97 34.44 22.08
N SER A 112 -30.29 35.52 21.70
CA SER A 112 -30.27 36.88 22.31
C SER A 112 -29.65 37.01 23.70
N GLU A 113 -29.55 35.93 24.49
CA GLU A 113 -29.03 35.94 25.86
C GLU A 113 -28.26 34.66 26.19
N ALA A 114 -27.49 34.15 25.22
CA ALA A 114 -26.80 32.89 25.36
C ALA A 114 -25.72 32.98 26.46
N LYS A 115 -25.47 31.86 27.13
CA LYS A 115 -24.42 31.72 28.15
C LYS A 115 -23.25 30.95 27.56
N ILE A 116 -22.03 31.34 27.90
CA ILE A 116 -20.83 30.61 27.49
C ILE A 116 -20.74 29.30 28.28
N VAL A 117 -20.70 28.18 27.54
CA VAL A 117 -20.56 26.82 28.07
C VAL A 117 -19.08 26.42 28.10
N SER A 118 -18.36 26.68 27.02
CA SER A 118 -16.92 26.44 26.93
C SER A 118 -16.27 27.30 25.85
N VAL A 119 -14.94 27.37 25.86
CA VAL A 119 -14.16 28.04 24.81
C VAL A 119 -13.07 27.10 24.31
N ARG A 120 -13.04 26.84 23.00
CA ARG A 120 -12.07 25.97 22.31
C ARG A 120 -11.17 26.77 21.35
N PRO A 121 -10.11 27.44 21.84
CA PRO A 121 -9.41 28.47 21.09
C PRO A 121 -8.35 27.91 20.10
N HIS A 122 -8.56 26.74 19.47
CA HIS A 122 -7.56 26.08 18.61
C HIS A 122 -7.03 27.01 17.51
N ARG A 123 -7.92 27.74 16.84
CA ARG A 123 -7.55 28.67 15.77
C ARG A 123 -6.84 29.93 16.27
N LEU A 124 -7.15 30.37 17.49
CA LEU A 124 -6.44 31.49 18.12
C LEU A 124 -5.03 31.08 18.52
N ILE A 125 -4.89 29.93 19.18
CA ILE A 125 -3.58 29.41 19.59
C ILE A 125 -2.68 29.26 18.37
N ALA A 126 -3.18 28.64 17.29
CA ALA A 126 -2.43 28.50 16.05
C ALA A 126 -1.99 29.85 15.42
N ALA A 127 -2.81 30.90 15.54
CA ALA A 127 -2.45 32.24 15.07
C ALA A 127 -1.40 32.92 15.97
N LEU A 128 -1.55 32.78 17.29
CA LEU A 128 -0.62 33.32 18.29
C LEU A 128 0.75 32.63 18.21
N ASP A 129 0.79 31.32 17.96
CA ASP A 129 2.03 30.55 17.75
C ASP A 129 2.77 30.97 16.47
N GLN A 130 2.07 31.62 15.52
CA GLN A 130 2.64 32.25 14.34
C GLN A 130 2.97 33.74 14.55
N GLU A 131 2.99 34.20 15.81
CA GLU A 131 3.26 35.59 16.20
C GLU A 131 2.28 36.64 15.62
N LYS A 132 1.07 36.20 15.25
CA LYS A 132 0.01 37.06 14.70
C LYS A 132 -0.88 37.61 15.81
N VAL A 133 -1.41 38.82 15.60
CA VAL A 133 -2.45 39.39 16.47
C VAL A 133 -3.79 38.74 16.14
N ALA A 134 -4.46 38.15 17.14
CA ALA A 134 -5.77 37.53 16.98
C ALA A 134 -6.88 38.55 17.31
N ILE A 135 -7.69 38.95 16.34
CA ILE A 135 -8.77 39.92 16.51
C ILE A 135 -10.11 39.19 16.54
N VAL A 136 -10.83 39.22 17.65
CA VAL A 136 -12.06 38.46 17.86
C VAL A 136 -13.28 39.38 17.89
N ALA A 137 -14.33 38.98 17.20
CA ALA A 137 -15.64 39.58 17.33
C ALA A 137 -16.22 39.20 18.68
N GLY A 138 -16.36 40.17 19.58
CA GLY A 138 -17.02 39.94 20.86
C GLY A 138 -18.53 39.69 20.69
N PHE A 139 -19.22 39.47 21.80
CA PHE A 139 -20.69 39.40 21.88
C PHE A 139 -21.36 38.21 21.20
N GLN A 140 -20.70 37.52 20.28
CA GLN A 140 -21.24 36.38 19.54
C GLN A 140 -20.51 35.07 19.86
N GLY A 141 -21.16 33.95 19.59
CA GLY A 141 -20.63 32.59 19.73
C GLY A 141 -21.37 31.60 18.83
N VAL A 142 -21.07 30.32 18.99
CA VAL A 142 -21.80 29.22 18.35
C VAL A 142 -22.49 28.39 19.42
N SER A 143 -23.78 28.14 19.26
CA SER A 143 -24.49 27.24 20.17
C SER A 143 -23.97 25.81 20.04
N VAL A 144 -24.26 24.97 21.04
CA VAL A 144 -24.03 23.52 20.97
C VAL A 144 -24.68 22.84 19.74
N ASN A 145 -25.70 23.47 19.15
CA ASN A 145 -26.37 22.99 17.93
C ASN A 145 -25.78 23.56 16.62
N GLY A 146 -24.69 24.34 16.70
CA GLY A 146 -24.04 24.92 15.52
C GLY A 146 -24.64 26.25 15.02
N GLU A 147 -25.64 26.80 15.70
CA GLU A 147 -26.28 28.07 15.33
C GLU A 147 -25.51 29.28 15.87
N ILE A 148 -25.52 30.41 15.12
CA ILE A 148 -24.97 31.68 15.61
C ILE A 148 -25.83 32.17 16.77
N THR A 149 -25.18 32.53 17.87
CA THR A 149 -25.84 33.07 19.06
C THR A 149 -25.18 34.35 19.51
N THR A 150 -25.95 35.16 20.24
CA THR A 150 -25.42 36.35 20.91
C THR A 150 -25.58 36.26 22.42
N LEU A 151 -24.61 36.83 23.13
CA LEU A 151 -24.48 36.73 24.58
C LEU A 151 -25.34 37.77 25.33
N GLY A 152 -26.10 38.60 24.63
CA GLY A 152 -26.86 39.70 25.23
C GLY A 152 -25.99 40.85 25.73
N ARG A 153 -26.56 41.74 26.55
CA ARG A 153 -25.88 42.95 27.02
C ARG A 153 -24.57 42.61 27.75
N GLY A 154 -23.52 43.36 27.44
CA GLY A 154 -22.18 43.12 27.97
C GLY A 154 -21.47 41.90 27.37
N GLY A 155 -21.99 41.33 26.28
CA GLY A 155 -21.44 40.14 25.65
C GLY A 155 -19.98 40.29 25.23
N SER A 156 -19.55 41.42 24.65
CA SER A 156 -18.14 41.60 24.27
C SER A 156 -17.19 41.65 25.47
N ASP A 157 -17.65 42.18 26.61
CA ASP A 157 -16.84 42.18 27.84
C ASP A 157 -16.70 40.75 28.37
N THR A 158 -17.79 39.98 28.32
CA THR A 158 -17.83 38.57 28.75
C THR A 158 -16.99 37.67 27.83
N SER A 159 -17.02 37.90 26.52
CA SER A 159 -16.16 37.20 25.55
C SER A 159 -14.67 37.39 25.84
N ALA A 160 -14.25 38.60 26.22
CA ALA A 160 -12.84 38.88 26.52
C ALA A 160 -12.35 38.10 27.74
N VAL A 161 -13.14 38.06 28.81
CA VAL A 161 -12.82 37.26 30.01
C VAL A 161 -12.82 35.77 29.67
N ALA A 162 -13.82 35.28 28.93
CA ALA A 162 -13.89 33.87 28.56
C ALA A 162 -12.69 33.40 27.71
N LEU A 163 -12.21 34.25 26.80
CA LEU A 163 -11.00 34.00 26.03
C LEU A 163 -9.75 34.01 26.91
N ALA A 164 -9.63 34.97 27.83
CA ALA A 164 -8.51 35.03 28.78
C ALA A 164 -8.41 33.76 29.63
N VAL A 165 -9.55 33.28 30.13
CA VAL A 165 -9.65 31.99 30.84
C VAL A 165 -9.16 30.85 29.94
N ALA A 166 -9.60 30.79 28.68
CA ALA A 166 -9.30 29.69 27.77
C ALA A 166 -7.81 29.60 27.38
N ILE A 167 -7.12 30.74 27.31
CA ILE A 167 -5.72 30.83 26.91
C ILE A 167 -4.76 31.02 28.10
N GLY A 168 -5.28 31.01 29.33
CA GLY A 168 -4.48 31.17 30.55
C GLY A 168 -3.86 32.56 30.71
N ALA A 169 -4.52 33.61 30.22
CA ALA A 169 -4.07 34.98 30.44
C ALA A 169 -4.40 35.44 31.87
N PRO A 170 -3.45 36.01 32.62
CA PRO A 170 -3.69 36.41 34.02
C PRO A 170 -4.61 37.64 34.14
N GLN A 171 -4.78 38.40 33.06
CA GLN A 171 -5.44 39.69 33.08
C GLN A 171 -6.15 40.02 31.76
N VAL A 172 -7.26 40.77 31.85
CA VAL A 172 -7.93 41.44 30.72
C VAL A 172 -7.85 42.95 30.88
N GLU A 173 -7.43 43.67 29.84
CA GLU A 173 -7.47 45.14 29.80
C GLU A 173 -8.70 45.63 29.02
N PHE A 174 -9.52 46.47 29.66
CA PHE A 174 -10.69 47.10 29.07
C PHE A 174 -10.40 48.56 28.73
N PHE A 175 -10.41 48.87 27.44
CA PHE A 175 -10.24 50.22 26.92
C PHE A 175 -11.60 50.88 26.70
N LYS A 176 -11.89 51.87 27.54
CA LYS A 176 -13.20 52.53 27.69
C LYS A 176 -13.05 54.04 27.46
N ASP A 177 -14.17 54.78 27.43
CA ASP A 177 -14.18 56.23 27.24
C ASP A 177 -13.85 57.02 28.52
N VAL A 178 -13.72 56.32 29.66
CA VAL A 178 -13.32 56.86 30.95
C VAL A 178 -11.96 56.29 31.39
N PRO A 179 -11.16 57.04 32.18
CA PRO A 179 -9.84 56.58 32.66
C PRO A 179 -9.85 55.37 33.61
N GLY A 180 -10.98 55.02 34.21
CA GLY A 180 -11.10 53.94 35.19
C GLY A 180 -12.53 53.81 35.68
N ILE A 181 -12.73 53.10 36.79
CA ILE A 181 -14.01 52.98 37.50
C ILE A 181 -14.12 54.13 38.49
N TYR A 182 -15.25 54.84 38.49
CA TYR A 182 -15.51 55.99 39.35
C TYR A 182 -16.62 55.68 40.35
N SER A 183 -16.67 56.42 41.46
CA SER A 183 -17.73 56.31 42.47
C SER A 183 -19.12 56.66 41.93
N HIS A 184 -19.19 57.62 41.01
CA HIS A 184 -20.40 58.04 40.28
C HIS A 184 -20.03 58.34 38.83
N ASP A 185 -20.99 58.46 37.91
CA ASP A 185 -20.70 58.88 36.53
C ASP A 185 -19.99 60.25 36.50
N PRO A 186 -18.72 60.34 36.06
CA PRO A 186 -17.96 61.60 36.04
C PRO A 186 -18.53 62.62 35.05
N LYS A 187 -19.43 62.21 34.15
CA LYS A 187 -20.16 63.13 33.25
C LYS A 187 -21.33 63.82 33.95
N ILE A 188 -21.81 63.26 35.06
CA ILE A 188 -22.96 63.76 35.83
C ILE A 188 -22.49 64.45 37.11
N ASP A 189 -21.50 63.89 37.82
CA ASP A 189 -20.91 64.48 39.01
C ASP A 189 -19.40 64.72 38.84
N ALA A 190 -19.00 65.98 38.78
CA ALA A 190 -17.61 66.38 38.68
C ALA A 190 -16.77 66.06 39.93
N LYS A 191 -17.38 65.68 41.05
CA LYS A 191 -16.70 65.22 42.28
C LYS A 191 -16.45 63.71 42.29
N ALA A 192 -16.84 62.99 41.24
CA ALA A 192 -16.61 61.55 41.14
C ALA A 192 -15.11 61.23 41.25
N THR A 193 -14.76 60.30 42.13
CA THR A 193 -13.39 59.87 42.39
C THR A 193 -13.10 58.58 41.64
N CYS A 194 -11.98 58.52 40.90
CA CYS A 194 -11.51 57.30 40.26
C CYS A 194 -10.88 56.37 41.30
N PHE A 195 -11.22 55.09 41.27
CA PHE A 195 -10.58 54.09 42.11
C PHE A 195 -9.29 53.58 41.47
N GLU A 196 -8.25 53.37 42.27
CA GLU A 196 -6.99 52.74 41.80
C GLU A 196 -7.09 51.22 41.82
N THR A 197 -7.65 50.65 42.89
CA THR A 197 -7.87 49.22 43.08
C THR A 197 -9.25 48.96 43.64
N LEU A 198 -9.86 47.84 43.24
CA LEU A 198 -11.16 47.36 43.74
C LEU A 198 -11.14 45.83 43.86
N THR A 199 -11.89 45.30 44.81
CA THR A 199 -12.27 43.88 44.82
C THR A 199 -13.38 43.61 43.81
N TYR A 200 -13.59 42.34 43.44
CA TYR A 200 -14.70 41.97 42.56
C TYR A 200 -16.06 42.38 43.15
N GLU A 201 -16.26 42.19 44.45
CA GLU A 201 -17.50 42.55 45.16
C GLU A 201 -17.78 44.06 45.11
N GLU A 202 -16.77 44.90 45.36
CA GLU A 202 -16.89 46.36 45.28
C GLU A 202 -17.19 46.82 43.85
N ALA A 203 -16.52 46.23 42.85
CA ALA A 203 -16.80 46.53 41.45
C ALA A 203 -18.23 46.16 41.05
N ILE A 204 -18.76 45.02 41.55
CA ILE A 204 -20.15 44.61 41.33
C ILE A 204 -21.13 45.57 42.01
N ALA A 205 -20.84 46.03 43.24
CA ALA A 205 -21.67 47.00 43.94
C ALA A 205 -21.82 48.30 43.13
N ILE A 206 -20.72 48.85 42.62
CA ILE A 206 -20.70 50.06 41.76
C ILE A 206 -21.50 49.83 40.47
N VAL A 207 -21.40 48.64 39.85
CA VAL A 207 -22.17 48.31 38.65
C VAL A 207 -23.67 48.25 38.94
N ARG A 208 -24.09 47.71 40.10
CA ARG A 208 -25.49 47.62 40.53
C ARG A 208 -26.13 48.98 40.78
N GLU A 209 -25.34 49.97 41.20
CA GLU A 209 -25.78 51.36 41.37
C GLU A 209 -25.90 52.12 40.04
N GLY A 210 -25.59 51.49 38.91
CA GLY A 210 -25.70 52.06 37.56
C GLY A 210 -24.45 52.77 37.07
N ASN A 211 -23.37 52.79 37.86
CA ASN A 211 -22.10 53.46 37.54
C ASN A 211 -21.06 52.52 36.89
N GLY A 212 -21.48 51.34 36.43
CA GLY A 212 -20.63 50.26 35.95
C GLY A 212 -20.04 50.46 34.54
N VAL A 213 -18.71 50.42 34.43
CA VAL A 213 -17.99 50.52 33.15
C VAL A 213 -17.75 49.15 32.49
N VAL A 214 -17.65 48.08 33.29
CA VAL A 214 -17.53 46.68 32.85
C VAL A 214 -18.80 45.94 33.28
N HIS A 215 -19.33 45.10 32.40
CA HIS A 215 -20.58 44.39 32.68
C HIS A 215 -20.43 43.34 33.79
N GLN A 216 -21.43 43.24 34.69
CA GLN A 216 -21.41 42.33 35.85
C GLN A 216 -21.11 40.87 35.50
N ARG A 217 -21.57 40.39 34.34
CA ARG A 217 -21.31 39.01 33.87
C ARG A 217 -19.83 38.75 33.66
N ALA A 218 -19.10 39.72 33.12
CA ALA A 218 -17.66 39.62 32.93
C ALA A 218 -16.91 39.62 34.27
N ILE A 219 -17.36 40.43 35.24
CA ILE A 219 -16.77 40.50 36.58
C ILE A 219 -16.95 39.16 37.32
N HIS A 220 -18.15 38.59 37.30
CA HIS A 220 -18.40 37.28 37.90
C HIS A 220 -17.60 36.15 37.23
N LEU A 221 -17.47 36.17 35.90
CA LEU A 221 -16.65 35.18 35.20
C LEU A 221 -15.17 35.31 35.55
N ALA A 222 -14.69 36.54 35.75
CA ALA A 222 -13.32 36.82 36.13
C ALA A 222 -13.03 36.35 37.57
N GLU A 223 -13.93 36.66 38.50
CA GLU A 223 -13.91 36.24 39.89
C GLU A 223 -13.81 34.71 40.02
N LYS A 224 -14.65 33.96 39.29
CA LYS A 224 -14.64 32.49 39.29
C LYS A 224 -13.31 31.88 38.85
N ASN A 225 -12.51 32.59 38.07
CA ASN A 225 -11.29 32.07 37.45
C ASN A 225 -10.02 32.82 37.88
N GLY A 226 -10.11 33.72 38.86
CA GLY A 226 -8.96 34.50 39.34
C GLY A 226 -8.34 35.43 38.26
N ILE A 227 -9.13 35.90 37.30
CA ILE A 227 -8.64 36.78 36.21
C ILE A 227 -8.70 38.23 36.66
N SER A 228 -7.57 38.94 36.63
CA SER A 228 -7.56 40.37 36.97
C SER A 228 -8.16 41.22 35.84
N LEU A 229 -8.89 42.29 36.19
CA LEU A 229 -9.49 43.19 35.19
C LEU A 229 -8.92 44.58 35.36
N LYS A 230 -8.27 45.12 34.32
CA LYS A 230 -7.78 46.50 34.31
C LYS A 230 -8.68 47.34 33.43
N VAL A 231 -9.19 48.44 33.95
CA VAL A 231 -10.01 49.41 33.19
C VAL A 231 -9.20 50.67 32.97
N THR A 232 -9.04 51.08 31.70
CA THR A 232 -8.31 52.29 31.32
C THR A 232 -8.99 52.99 30.13
N SER A 233 -8.56 54.21 29.82
CA SER A 233 -9.10 54.98 28.69
C SER A 233 -8.42 54.63 27.37
N PHE A 234 -9.18 54.42 26.29
CA PHE A 234 -8.60 54.33 24.94
C PHE A 234 -8.00 55.65 24.43
N SER A 235 -8.32 56.79 25.06
CA SER A 235 -7.79 58.10 24.69
C SER A 235 -6.54 58.49 25.47
N ALA A 236 -6.27 57.81 26.60
CA ALA A 236 -5.09 57.99 27.42
C ALA A 236 -4.66 56.62 28.03
N PRO A 237 -4.19 55.68 27.18
CA PRO A 237 -3.96 54.29 27.59
C PRO A 237 -2.82 54.12 28.61
N ASP A 238 -1.94 55.11 28.74
CA ASP A 238 -0.83 55.12 29.70
C ASP A 238 -1.26 55.50 31.14
N THR A 239 -2.54 55.84 31.34
CA THR A 239 -3.06 56.12 32.68
C THR A 239 -3.12 54.83 33.52
N PRO A 240 -2.84 54.90 34.84
CA PRO A 240 -2.82 53.72 35.72
C PRO A 240 -4.13 52.93 35.70
N GLY A 241 -5.25 53.65 35.55
CA GLY A 241 -6.59 53.10 35.50
C GLY A 241 -7.06 52.51 36.83
N THR A 242 -8.01 51.58 36.76
CA THR A 242 -8.49 50.82 37.92
C THR A 242 -8.18 49.34 37.73
N LEU A 243 -7.56 48.72 38.73
CA LEU A 243 -7.35 47.27 38.78
C LEU A 243 -8.42 46.61 39.67
N VAL A 244 -9.15 45.64 39.12
CA VAL A 244 -10.10 44.80 39.84
C VAL A 244 -9.49 43.41 40.02
N SER A 245 -9.22 43.01 41.26
CA SER A 245 -8.63 41.70 41.58
C SER A 245 -8.91 41.30 43.03
N SER A 246 -8.65 40.04 43.37
CA SER A 246 -8.65 39.54 44.75
C SER A 246 -7.70 38.34 44.88
N LEU A 247 -7.35 37.94 46.11
CA LEU A 247 -6.48 36.78 46.40
C LEU A 247 -7.24 35.45 46.28
N VAL A 248 -7.88 35.19 45.14
CA VAL A 248 -8.54 33.91 44.86
C VAL A 248 -7.60 33.06 44.03
N GLU A 249 -7.24 31.88 44.53
CA GLU A 249 -6.50 30.91 43.73
C GLU A 249 -7.37 30.47 42.54
N PRO A 250 -6.86 30.54 41.30
CA PRO A 250 -7.62 30.11 40.13
C PRO A 250 -7.91 28.60 40.23
N PRO A 251 -9.12 28.15 39.86
CA PRO A 251 -9.46 26.74 39.85
C PRO A 251 -8.56 25.97 38.88
N SER A 252 -8.31 24.68 39.17
CA SER A 252 -7.54 23.79 38.29
C SER A 252 -8.19 23.57 36.92
N ILE A 253 -9.50 23.80 36.82
CA ILE A 253 -10.28 23.70 35.59
C ILE A 253 -11.04 25.02 35.38
N PRO A 254 -11.00 25.60 34.16
CA PRO A 254 -11.83 26.75 33.77
C PRO A 254 -13.31 26.60 34.09
N VAL A 255 -13.90 27.61 34.74
CA VAL A 255 -15.33 27.65 35.06
C VAL A 255 -16.03 28.72 34.22
N TYR A 256 -16.90 28.30 33.31
CA TYR A 256 -17.68 29.22 32.46
C TYR A 256 -19.08 29.53 33.04
N GLU A 257 -19.94 30.22 32.28
CA GLU A 257 -21.21 30.77 32.79
C GLU A 257 -22.25 29.69 33.09
N GLU A 258 -22.21 28.58 32.36
CA GLU A 258 -23.08 27.42 32.56
C GLU A 258 -22.24 26.15 32.64
N SER A 259 -22.24 25.52 33.82
CA SER A 259 -21.64 24.20 34.01
C SER A 259 -22.61 23.16 33.45
N SER A 260 -22.36 22.65 32.24
CA SER A 260 -23.15 21.54 31.71
C SER A 260 -23.01 20.31 32.62
N PRO A 261 -24.13 19.71 33.12
CA PRO A 261 -24.12 18.31 33.54
C PRO A 261 -23.88 17.37 32.34
N SER A 262 -24.08 17.88 31.13
CA SER A 262 -23.96 17.25 29.82
C SER A 262 -22.61 17.49 29.13
N GLY A 263 -21.59 17.87 29.90
CA GLY A 263 -20.28 18.27 29.36
C GLY A 263 -19.27 17.13 29.33
N LEU A 264 -19.58 15.99 29.97
CA LEU A 264 -18.64 14.89 30.01
C LEU A 264 -18.58 14.22 28.65
N VAL A 265 -19.67 14.13 27.87
CA VAL A 265 -19.68 13.33 26.64
C VAL A 265 -20.34 14.06 25.46
N GLU A 266 -19.54 14.50 24.48
CA GLU A 266 -20.06 14.97 23.19
C GLU A 266 -20.15 13.81 22.18
N ALA A 267 -21.37 13.38 21.82
CA ALA A 267 -21.65 12.38 20.79
C ALA A 267 -22.62 12.95 19.73
N ALA A 268 -22.83 12.23 18.62
CA ALA A 268 -23.64 12.70 17.49
C ALA A 268 -25.15 12.91 17.79
N ASP A 269 -25.66 12.40 18.92
CA ASP A 269 -27.06 12.48 19.35
C ASP A 269 -27.13 12.74 20.87
N GLU A 270 -27.96 13.69 21.30
CA GLU A 270 -28.17 14.05 22.70
C GLU A 270 -28.68 12.88 23.56
N ARG A 271 -29.54 12.00 23.00
CA ARG A 271 -30.00 10.79 23.69
C ARG A 271 -28.85 9.81 23.94
N LEU A 272 -27.92 9.75 23.00
CA LEU A 272 -26.76 8.88 23.06
C LEU A 272 -25.72 9.41 24.05
N SER A 273 -25.48 10.73 24.07
CA SER A 273 -24.66 11.39 25.08
C SER A 273 -25.14 11.06 26.51
N ARG A 274 -26.43 11.24 26.79
CA ARG A 274 -26.99 10.91 28.13
C ARG A 274 -26.80 9.43 28.49
N ARG A 275 -26.92 8.55 27.50
CA ARG A 275 -26.76 7.11 27.70
C ARG A 275 -25.31 6.73 28.01
N ILE A 276 -24.35 7.29 27.28
CA ILE A 276 -22.92 7.11 27.54
C ILE A 276 -22.56 7.66 28.92
N GLU A 277 -23.03 8.86 29.27
CA GLU A 277 -22.81 9.47 30.60
C GLU A 277 -23.36 8.58 31.72
N SER A 278 -24.60 8.08 31.59
CA SER A 278 -25.19 7.20 32.60
C SER A 278 -24.41 5.89 32.79
N THR A 279 -23.81 5.37 31.71
CA THR A 279 -23.04 4.12 31.74
C THR A 279 -21.67 4.36 32.39
N LEU A 280 -21.01 5.47 32.04
CA LEU A 280 -19.74 5.86 32.65
C LEU A 280 -19.90 6.13 34.15
N LEU A 281 -20.93 6.88 34.55
CA LEU A 281 -21.20 7.18 35.96
C LEU A 281 -21.48 5.92 36.79
N ARG A 282 -22.29 4.98 36.28
CA ARG A 282 -22.54 3.70 36.96
C ARG A 282 -21.26 2.88 37.14
N ALA A 283 -20.42 2.79 36.11
CA ALA A 283 -19.17 2.06 36.20
C ALA A 283 -18.17 2.70 37.18
N ILE A 284 -18.21 4.03 37.35
CA ILE A 284 -17.42 4.77 38.35
C ILE A 284 -17.95 4.48 39.76
N GLU A 285 -19.27 4.53 39.96
CA GLU A 285 -19.94 4.23 41.23
C GLU A 285 -19.64 2.80 41.70
N GLU A 286 -19.77 1.81 40.82
CA GLU A 286 -19.50 0.39 41.12
C GLU A 286 -18.03 0.15 41.49
N ARG A 287 -17.10 0.93 40.93
CA ARG A 287 -15.65 0.79 41.16
C ARG A 287 -15.10 1.74 42.23
N SER A 288 -15.94 2.58 42.84
CA SER A 288 -15.55 3.58 43.85
C SER A 288 -14.39 4.48 43.41
N LEU A 289 -14.33 4.84 42.12
CA LEU A 289 -13.26 5.68 41.57
C LEU A 289 -13.64 7.17 41.66
N PRO A 290 -12.72 8.08 41.98
CA PRO A 290 -12.94 9.52 41.80
C PRO A 290 -13.16 9.84 40.32
N VAL A 291 -14.00 10.83 39.99
CA VAL A 291 -14.27 11.26 38.61
C VAL A 291 -12.97 11.70 37.92
N GLU A 292 -12.05 12.29 38.68
CA GLU A 292 -10.71 12.72 38.23
C GLU A 292 -9.79 11.55 37.82
N ALA A 293 -10.14 10.31 38.19
CA ALA A 293 -9.41 9.09 37.83
C ALA A 293 -9.88 8.45 36.51
N LEU A 294 -10.92 9.00 35.85
CA LEU A 294 -11.46 8.52 34.58
C LEU A 294 -10.39 8.34 33.49
N ALA A 295 -9.37 9.19 33.48
CA ALA A 295 -8.25 9.16 32.53
C ALA A 295 -7.52 7.81 32.46
N GLY A 296 -7.39 7.17 33.63
CA GLY A 296 -6.73 5.88 33.83
C GLY A 296 -7.71 4.71 33.93
N ALA A 297 -9.02 4.97 33.93
CA ALA A 297 -10.07 3.96 34.06
C ALA A 297 -10.43 3.29 32.72
N PHE A 298 -10.07 3.92 31.58
CA PHE A 298 -10.29 3.34 30.26
C PHE A 298 -9.31 2.19 29.95
N PRO A 299 -9.77 1.09 29.33
CA PRO A 299 -11.14 0.84 28.88
C PRO A 299 -12.08 0.36 29.99
N ILE A 300 -13.33 0.84 29.96
CA ILE A 300 -14.38 0.52 30.93
C ILE A 300 -15.36 -0.44 30.27
N PHE A 301 -15.47 -1.65 30.80
CA PHE A 301 -16.48 -2.64 30.42
C PHE A 301 -17.55 -2.69 31.49
N HIS A 302 -18.82 -2.75 31.08
CA HIS A 302 -19.96 -2.90 31.98
C HIS A 302 -21.00 -3.83 31.33
N SER A 303 -21.68 -4.63 32.16
CA SER A 303 -22.70 -5.59 31.73
C SER A 303 -23.94 -5.48 32.60
N GLU A 304 -25.09 -5.27 31.98
CA GLU A 304 -26.41 -5.26 32.64
C GLU A 304 -27.20 -6.51 32.20
N ARG A 305 -27.77 -7.24 33.17
CA ARG A 305 -28.62 -8.41 32.92
C ARG A 305 -30.07 -8.11 33.29
N ARG A 306 -30.99 -8.41 32.37
CA ARG A 306 -32.45 -8.38 32.56
C ARG A 306 -33.04 -9.72 32.12
N GLU A 307 -33.23 -10.64 33.06
CA GLU A 307 -33.66 -12.02 32.79
C GLU A 307 -32.75 -12.75 31.78
N ASN A 308 -33.20 -12.91 30.53
CA ASN A 308 -32.50 -13.53 29.41
C ASN A 308 -31.82 -12.52 28.48
N LEU A 309 -32.00 -11.21 28.71
CA LEU A 309 -31.38 -10.14 27.93
C LEU A 309 -30.13 -9.62 28.65
N PHE A 310 -29.04 -9.48 27.91
CA PHE A 310 -27.79 -8.87 28.34
C PHE A 310 -27.52 -7.62 27.52
N ILE A 311 -27.19 -6.53 28.20
CA ILE A 311 -26.72 -5.28 27.59
C ILE A 311 -25.27 -5.14 27.99
N LEU A 312 -24.37 -5.23 27.00
CA LEU A 312 -22.93 -5.19 27.20
C LEU A 312 -22.39 -3.90 26.61
N THR A 313 -21.67 -3.12 27.41
CA THR A 313 -21.14 -1.81 27.02
C THR A 313 -19.63 -1.75 27.22
N LEU A 314 -18.93 -1.19 26.24
CA LEU A 314 -17.51 -0.93 26.30
C LEU A 314 -17.27 0.54 25.95
N ALA A 315 -16.62 1.27 26.86
CA ALA A 315 -16.10 2.60 26.60
C ALA A 315 -14.57 2.53 26.57
N SER A 316 -13.95 3.02 25.50
CA SER A 316 -12.50 2.98 25.33
C SER A 316 -11.99 4.24 24.65
N ARG A 317 -10.66 4.43 24.64
CA ARG A 317 -10.03 5.33 23.67
C ARG A 317 -10.37 4.86 22.25
N HIS A 318 -10.57 5.79 21.33
CA HIS A 318 -10.88 5.44 19.95
C HIS A 318 -9.66 4.78 19.30
N LEU A 319 -9.78 3.48 19.05
CA LEU A 319 -8.84 2.71 18.26
C LEU A 319 -9.65 1.92 17.22
N PRO A 320 -9.27 1.96 15.92
CA PRO A 320 -10.08 1.40 14.84
C PRO A 320 -10.44 -0.09 14.99
N HIS A 321 -9.65 -0.86 15.74
CA HIS A 321 -9.86 -2.30 15.92
C HIS A 321 -10.85 -2.66 17.04
N VAL A 322 -11.17 -1.75 17.96
CA VAL A 322 -11.85 -2.09 19.22
C VAL A 322 -13.28 -2.56 19.00
N ALA A 323 -14.04 -1.89 18.12
CA ALA A 323 -15.44 -2.25 17.87
C ALA A 323 -15.57 -3.67 17.30
N ARG A 324 -14.74 -4.00 16.31
CA ARG A 324 -14.68 -5.34 15.72
C ARG A 324 -14.21 -6.38 16.74
N PHE A 325 -13.10 -6.11 17.42
CA PHE A 325 -12.59 -7.00 18.48
C PHE A 325 -13.65 -7.30 19.55
N PHE A 326 -14.39 -6.29 20.00
CA PHE A 326 -15.44 -6.44 21.00
C PHE A 326 -16.61 -7.30 20.49
N TYR A 327 -17.05 -7.07 19.25
CA TYR A 327 -18.07 -7.87 18.60
C TYR A 327 -17.64 -9.34 18.44
N ASP A 328 -16.44 -9.57 17.92
CA ASP A 328 -15.91 -10.92 17.67
C ASP A 328 -15.77 -11.68 18.99
N MET A 329 -15.17 -11.02 20.00
CA MET A 329 -14.95 -11.57 21.34
C MET A 329 -16.25 -12.10 21.97
N LEU A 330 -17.34 -11.36 21.81
CA LEU A 330 -18.62 -11.73 22.39
C LEU A 330 -19.40 -12.73 21.53
N SER A 331 -19.39 -12.59 20.21
CA SER A 331 -20.13 -13.48 19.30
C SER A 331 -19.60 -14.92 19.29
N HIS A 332 -18.28 -15.12 19.38
CA HIS A 332 -17.67 -16.44 19.18
C HIS A 332 -17.29 -17.17 20.47
N TRP A 333 -17.11 -16.44 21.59
CA TRP A 333 -16.51 -17.02 22.81
C TRP A 333 -17.38 -16.90 24.07
N LEU A 334 -18.58 -16.32 23.99
CA LEU A 334 -19.54 -16.35 25.11
C LEU A 334 -20.19 -17.73 25.33
N LEU A 335 -20.42 -18.48 24.26
CA LEU A 335 -20.90 -19.87 24.30
C LEU A 335 -19.91 -20.77 23.56
N PRO A 336 -19.17 -21.66 24.25
CA PRO A 336 -18.21 -22.54 23.59
C PRO A 336 -18.84 -23.36 22.45
N GLY A 337 -18.27 -23.23 21.25
CA GLY A 337 -18.68 -23.99 20.06
C GLY A 337 -19.98 -23.50 19.40
N HIS A 338 -20.57 -22.38 19.85
CA HIS A 338 -21.80 -21.83 19.28
C HIS A 338 -21.63 -20.32 19.07
N GLN A 339 -21.81 -19.86 17.83
CA GLN A 339 -21.84 -18.43 17.55
C GLN A 339 -23.17 -17.84 18.02
N ILE A 340 -23.10 -16.76 18.78
CA ILE A 340 -24.30 -16.05 19.27
C ILE A 340 -24.66 -14.96 18.28
N GLU A 341 -25.92 -14.95 17.83
CA GLU A 341 -26.45 -13.85 17.04
C GLU A 341 -26.59 -12.60 17.90
N ILE A 342 -26.02 -11.50 17.40
CA ILE A 342 -26.09 -10.19 18.03
C ILE A 342 -27.12 -9.35 17.27
N PRO A 343 -28.36 -9.23 17.76
CA PRO A 343 -29.43 -8.50 17.07
C PRO A 343 -29.17 -6.99 16.99
N THR A 344 -28.48 -6.43 17.98
CA THR A 344 -28.18 -4.99 18.04
C THR A 344 -26.73 -4.77 18.44
N PHE A 345 -25.99 -4.06 17.59
CA PHE A 345 -24.64 -3.58 17.87
C PHE A 345 -24.53 -2.10 17.47
N LEU A 346 -24.26 -1.25 18.44
CA LEU A 346 -24.06 0.18 18.26
C LEU A 346 -22.58 0.51 18.50
N SER A 347 -21.99 1.34 17.64
CA SER A 347 -20.67 1.93 17.87
C SER A 347 -20.73 3.41 17.54
N THR A 348 -20.36 4.26 18.49
CA THR A 348 -20.30 5.71 18.31
C THR A 348 -18.99 6.27 18.83
N LEU A 349 -18.58 7.40 18.27
CA LEU A 349 -17.51 8.21 18.85
C LEU A 349 -18.10 9.19 19.84
N PHE A 350 -17.32 9.50 20.85
CA PHE A 350 -17.61 10.59 21.77
C PHE A 350 -16.35 11.28 22.24
N HIS A 351 -16.51 12.52 22.69
CA HIS A 351 -15.42 13.28 23.31
C HIS A 351 -15.69 13.48 24.78
N LEU A 352 -14.62 13.36 25.57
CA LEU A 352 -14.63 13.76 26.96
C LEU A 352 -14.00 15.15 27.08
N ALA A 353 -14.78 16.14 27.53
CA ALA A 353 -14.32 17.53 27.60
C ALA A 353 -13.03 17.69 28.44
N GLU A 354 -12.82 16.78 29.39
CA GLU A 354 -11.67 16.73 30.31
C GLU A 354 -10.37 16.22 29.64
N PHE A 355 -10.45 15.51 28.51
CA PHE A 355 -9.30 14.87 27.84
C PHE A 355 -8.92 15.49 26.49
N GLY A 356 -9.38 16.71 26.21
CA GLY A 356 -9.01 17.47 25.01
C GLY A 356 -9.50 16.84 23.70
N GLU A 357 -8.71 16.90 22.62
CA GLU A 357 -9.07 16.34 21.30
C GLU A 357 -9.07 14.80 21.24
N GLN A 358 -8.89 14.13 22.38
CA GLN A 358 -8.87 12.68 22.41
C GLN A 358 -10.26 12.12 22.07
N ASN A 359 -10.33 11.36 20.98
CA ASN A 359 -11.53 10.62 20.60
C ASN A 359 -11.68 9.38 21.49
N PHE A 360 -12.88 9.18 22.01
CA PHE A 360 -13.30 7.94 22.68
C PHE A 360 -14.33 7.23 21.80
N ALA A 361 -14.50 5.94 22.04
CA ALA A 361 -15.47 5.11 21.37
C ALA A 361 -16.34 4.41 22.41
N PHE A 362 -17.65 4.41 22.17
CA PHE A 362 -18.63 3.69 22.96
C PHE A 362 -19.25 2.62 22.09
N GLN A 363 -19.16 1.36 22.54
CA GLN A 363 -19.84 0.23 21.93
C GLN A 363 -20.91 -0.31 22.87
N GLU A 364 -22.07 -0.62 22.31
CA GLU A 364 -23.17 -1.25 23.03
C GLU A 364 -23.70 -2.43 22.22
N LEU A 365 -23.87 -3.56 22.90
CA LEU A 365 -24.30 -4.83 22.32
C LEU A 365 -25.46 -5.38 23.13
N HIS A 366 -26.54 -5.79 22.45
CA HIS A 366 -27.67 -6.46 23.09
C HIS A 366 -27.70 -7.93 22.69
N LEU A 367 -27.82 -8.81 23.68
CA LEU A 367 -27.78 -10.26 23.50
C LEU A 367 -28.95 -10.90 24.23
N SER A 368 -29.72 -11.72 23.54
CA SER A 368 -30.85 -12.44 24.14
C SER A 368 -30.58 -13.94 24.13
N CYS A 369 -30.53 -14.56 25.31
CA CYS A 369 -30.40 -16.01 25.45
C CYS A 369 -31.74 -16.70 25.21
N ARG A 370 -31.72 -17.88 24.58
CA ARG A 370 -32.94 -18.65 24.26
C ARG A 370 -33.45 -19.43 25.47
N THR A 371 -32.55 -19.81 26.37
CA THR A 371 -32.89 -20.58 27.58
C THR A 371 -32.27 -20.00 28.85
N PRO A 372 -32.87 -20.21 30.04
CA PRO A 372 -32.27 -19.80 31.31
C PRO A 372 -30.89 -20.41 31.56
N ARG A 373 -30.67 -21.65 31.12
CA ARG A 373 -29.39 -22.36 31.24
C ARG A 373 -28.29 -21.71 30.39
N GLU A 374 -28.64 -21.26 29.19
CA GLU A 374 -27.74 -20.50 28.31
C GLU A 374 -27.36 -19.15 28.95
N ALA A 375 -28.33 -18.46 29.57
CA ALA A 375 -28.07 -17.21 30.28
C ALA A 375 -27.12 -17.39 31.47
N GLU A 376 -27.17 -18.53 32.17
CA GLU A 376 -26.20 -18.85 33.23
C GLU A 376 -24.78 -19.08 32.69
N VAL A 377 -24.62 -19.80 31.58
CA VAL A 377 -23.31 -20.03 30.95
C VAL A 377 -22.71 -18.72 30.45
N VAL A 378 -23.52 -17.87 29.80
CA VAL A 378 -23.12 -16.54 29.33
C VAL A 378 -22.64 -15.67 30.50
N ALA A 379 -23.38 -15.64 31.61
CA ALA A 379 -22.99 -14.87 32.80
C ALA A 379 -21.64 -15.33 33.40
N GLN A 380 -21.37 -16.64 33.43
CA GLN A 380 -20.10 -17.17 33.91
C GLN A 380 -18.92 -16.81 32.99
N ASN A 381 -19.11 -16.95 31.68
CA ASN A 381 -18.05 -16.66 30.70
C ASN A 381 -17.78 -15.16 30.59
N LEU A 382 -18.79 -14.29 30.76
CA LEU A 382 -18.61 -12.84 30.77
C LEU A 382 -17.58 -12.39 31.80
N GLY A 383 -17.62 -12.92 33.03
CA GLY A 383 -16.65 -12.58 34.07
C GLY A 383 -15.21 -13.02 33.74
N LEU A 384 -15.05 -14.07 32.94
CA LEU A 384 -13.73 -14.51 32.45
C LEU A 384 -13.23 -13.63 31.29
N LEU A 385 -14.13 -13.26 30.38
CA LEU A 385 -13.81 -12.48 29.19
C LEU A 385 -13.60 -10.99 29.48
N GLU A 386 -14.17 -10.44 30.55
CA GLU A 386 -14.03 -9.01 30.91
C GLU A 386 -12.56 -8.57 30.88
N LYS A 387 -11.67 -9.32 31.53
CA LYS A 387 -10.24 -8.98 31.58
C LYS A 387 -9.58 -8.99 30.20
N GLU A 388 -9.96 -9.95 29.35
CA GLU A 388 -9.45 -10.06 27.98
C GLU A 388 -9.99 -8.93 27.10
N ILE A 389 -11.26 -8.57 27.25
CA ILE A 389 -11.91 -7.46 26.54
C ILE A 389 -11.24 -6.14 26.91
N THR A 390 -11.07 -5.87 28.21
CA THR A 390 -10.37 -4.67 28.69
C THR A 390 -8.93 -4.63 28.19
N LEU A 391 -8.19 -5.75 28.25
CA LEU A 391 -6.81 -5.80 27.78
C LEU A 391 -6.71 -5.60 26.26
N GLY A 392 -7.56 -6.23 25.46
CA GLY A 392 -7.57 -6.07 24.00
C GLY A 392 -8.03 -4.68 23.55
N ALA A 393 -8.98 -4.07 24.26
CA ALA A 393 -9.42 -2.71 24.00
C ALA A 393 -8.32 -1.67 24.28
N SER A 394 -7.37 -1.97 25.16
CA SER A 394 -6.26 -1.06 25.50
C SER A 394 -5.21 -0.91 24.39
N SER A 395 -4.97 -1.97 23.60
CA SER A 395 -4.01 -1.92 22.48
C SER A 395 -4.27 -2.96 21.41
N PHE A 396 -3.95 -2.60 20.17
CA PHE A 396 -4.03 -3.52 19.03
C PHE A 396 -3.15 -4.76 19.21
N TYR A 397 -1.98 -4.61 19.86
CA TYR A 397 -1.10 -5.74 20.16
C TYR A 397 -1.81 -6.79 21.03
N HIS A 398 -2.48 -6.36 22.10
CA HIS A 398 -3.20 -7.26 22.99
C HIS A 398 -4.41 -7.87 22.32
N ALA A 399 -5.22 -7.07 21.60
CA ALA A 399 -6.36 -7.58 20.84
C ALA A 399 -5.94 -8.67 19.85
N SER A 400 -4.90 -8.40 19.04
CA SER A 400 -4.37 -9.36 18.08
C SER A 400 -3.90 -10.64 18.77
N LYS A 401 -3.16 -10.53 19.87
CA LYS A 401 -2.60 -11.69 20.58
C LYS A 401 -3.70 -12.55 21.23
N ILE A 402 -4.75 -11.92 21.79
CA ILE A 402 -5.88 -12.62 22.39
C ILE A 402 -6.65 -13.39 21.32
N LEU A 403 -6.97 -12.74 20.19
CA LEU A 403 -7.64 -13.40 19.08
C LEU A 403 -6.75 -14.49 18.45
N GLU A 404 -5.43 -14.29 18.36
CA GLU A 404 -4.47 -15.31 17.90
C GLU A 404 -4.49 -16.55 18.82
N MET A 405 -4.50 -16.36 20.14
CA MET A 405 -4.63 -17.48 21.10
C MET A 405 -5.99 -18.18 21.01
N LYS A 406 -7.05 -17.44 20.67
CA LYS A 406 -8.42 -17.94 20.56
C LYS A 406 -8.78 -18.50 19.17
N GLY A 407 -7.84 -18.42 18.22
CA GLY A 407 -8.00 -18.83 16.83
C GLY A 407 -8.72 -17.76 16.00
N LEU A 408 -7.94 -16.93 15.29
CA LEU A 408 -8.47 -15.94 14.34
C LEU A 408 -9.14 -16.62 13.14
N SER A 409 -10.29 -16.09 12.70
CA SER A 409 -10.76 -16.37 11.34
C SER A 409 -9.79 -15.77 10.32
N LEU A 410 -9.84 -16.26 9.08
CA LEU A 410 -9.01 -15.70 8.01
C LEU A 410 -9.35 -14.24 7.71
N ASP A 411 -10.64 -13.88 7.78
CA ASP A 411 -11.11 -12.52 7.57
C ASP A 411 -10.59 -11.56 8.66
N ASP A 412 -10.45 -12.05 9.90
CA ASP A 412 -9.86 -11.27 10.99
C ASP A 412 -8.35 -11.10 10.79
N LYS A 413 -7.65 -12.15 10.35
CA LYS A 413 -6.23 -12.04 9.97
C LYS A 413 -6.04 -11.00 8.86
N THR A 414 -6.86 -11.04 7.81
CA THR A 414 -6.79 -10.09 6.70
C THR A 414 -6.98 -8.66 7.17
N ALA A 415 -7.95 -8.40 8.03
CA ALA A 415 -8.19 -7.06 8.56
C ALA A 415 -7.05 -6.53 9.46
N ILE A 416 -6.50 -7.39 10.32
CA ILE A 416 -5.33 -7.05 11.15
C ILE A 416 -4.12 -6.71 10.26
N ILE A 417 -3.89 -7.49 9.20
CA ILE A 417 -2.80 -7.26 8.25
C ILE A 417 -3.01 -5.95 7.48
N GLN A 418 -4.23 -5.68 7.01
CA GLN A 418 -4.58 -4.44 6.32
C GLN A 418 -4.34 -3.21 7.20
N GLN A 419 -4.73 -3.26 8.48
CA GLN A 419 -4.47 -2.15 9.42
C GLN A 419 -2.98 -1.93 9.66
N ARG A 420 -2.18 -3.01 9.78
CA ARG A 420 -0.71 -2.90 9.92
C ARG A 420 -0.08 -2.25 8.69
N ILE A 421 -0.50 -2.65 7.49
CA ILE A 421 -0.02 -2.07 6.23
C ILE A 421 -0.41 -0.59 6.13
N ALA A 422 -1.64 -0.22 6.49
CA ALA A 422 -2.07 1.18 6.53
C ALA A 422 -1.18 2.04 7.44
N HIS A 423 -0.80 1.52 8.61
CA HIS A 423 0.13 2.20 9.51
C HIS A 423 1.53 2.36 8.89
N LEU A 424 2.03 1.38 8.15
CA LEU A 424 3.31 1.47 7.43
C LEU A 424 3.27 2.56 6.35
N VAL A 425 2.20 2.62 5.55
CA VAL A 425 2.00 3.66 4.53
C VAL A 425 1.98 5.06 5.15
N GLN A 426 1.25 5.24 6.26
CA GLN A 426 1.19 6.53 6.96
C GLN A 426 2.53 6.96 7.57
N ARG A 427 3.28 6.01 8.15
CA ARG A 427 4.54 6.31 8.85
C ARG A 427 5.72 6.48 7.91
N PHE A 428 5.75 5.75 6.80
CA PHE A 428 6.88 5.67 5.87
C PHE A 428 6.43 6.01 4.43
N THR A 429 5.78 7.16 4.27
CA THR A 429 5.18 7.63 2.99
C THR A 429 6.15 7.73 1.81
N ARG A 430 7.47 7.80 2.06
CA ARG A 430 8.50 7.79 1.00
C ARG A 430 8.86 6.39 0.50
N GLN A 431 8.53 5.34 1.27
CA GLN A 431 8.90 3.95 0.97
C GLN A 431 7.70 3.09 0.60
N PHE A 432 6.51 3.43 1.11
CA PHE A 432 5.27 2.73 0.86
C PHE A 432 4.21 3.70 0.32
N ASP A 433 3.64 3.36 -0.82
CA ASP A 433 2.47 4.02 -1.40
C ASP A 433 1.24 3.10 -1.24
N TYR A 434 0.11 3.46 -1.85
CA TYR A 434 -1.12 2.69 -1.73
C TYR A 434 -1.12 1.39 -2.56
N ASP A 435 -0.15 1.17 -3.45
CA ASP A 435 -0.09 -0.04 -4.30
C ASP A 435 0.19 -1.31 -3.47
N ILE A 436 0.77 -1.17 -2.27
CA ILE A 436 0.98 -2.29 -1.34
C ILE A 436 -0.34 -2.98 -0.92
N PHE A 437 -1.47 -2.26 -0.96
CA PHE A 437 -2.78 -2.89 -0.73
C PHE A 437 -3.18 -3.81 -1.89
N GLY A 438 -2.79 -3.48 -3.13
CA GLY A 438 -2.93 -4.36 -4.28
C GLY A 438 -2.11 -5.65 -4.09
N GLU A 439 -0.86 -5.52 -3.65
CA GLU A 439 0.00 -6.68 -3.31
C GLU A 439 -0.61 -7.55 -2.21
N MET A 440 -1.15 -6.92 -1.16
CA MET A 440 -1.83 -7.64 -0.09
C MET A 440 -3.01 -8.45 -0.64
N GLN A 441 -3.87 -7.85 -1.45
CA GLN A 441 -5.04 -8.53 -2.03
C GLN A 441 -4.62 -9.68 -2.94
N HIS A 442 -3.63 -9.47 -3.80
CA HIS A 442 -3.08 -10.53 -4.64
C HIS A 442 -2.55 -11.68 -3.78
N PHE A 443 -1.76 -11.39 -2.75
CA PHE A 443 -1.24 -12.40 -1.84
C PHE A 443 -2.36 -13.25 -1.23
N PHE A 444 -3.43 -12.63 -0.73
CA PHE A 444 -4.55 -13.36 -0.13
C PHE A 444 -5.32 -14.23 -1.14
N ALA A 445 -5.43 -13.75 -2.39
CA ALA A 445 -6.10 -14.47 -3.47
C ALA A 445 -5.29 -15.66 -3.97
N SER A 446 -3.96 -15.55 -4.07
CA SER A 446 -3.10 -16.60 -4.64
C SER A 446 -2.53 -17.57 -3.59
N SER A 447 -2.53 -17.21 -2.30
CA SER A 447 -2.03 -18.09 -1.23
C SER A 447 -3.07 -19.12 -0.75
N LYS A 448 -2.61 -20.35 -0.52
CA LYS A 448 -3.43 -21.44 0.03
C LYS A 448 -3.95 -21.11 1.42
N GLU A 449 -5.10 -21.68 1.77
CA GLU A 449 -5.71 -21.48 3.08
C GLU A 449 -4.82 -22.01 4.23
N THR A 450 -4.22 -23.19 4.03
CA THR A 450 -3.21 -23.78 4.91
C THR A 450 -2.00 -22.88 5.11
N PHE A 451 -1.61 -22.11 4.09
CA PHE A 451 -0.54 -21.14 4.20
C PHE A 451 -0.92 -20.04 5.22
N LYS A 452 -2.10 -19.46 5.03
CA LYS A 452 -2.60 -18.32 5.81
C LYS A 452 -2.95 -18.71 7.25
N THR A 453 -3.44 -19.92 7.49
CA THR A 453 -3.81 -20.37 8.84
C THR A 453 -2.58 -20.67 9.71
N ALA A 454 -1.54 -21.29 9.15
CA ALA A 454 -0.34 -21.71 9.90
C ALA A 454 0.58 -20.56 10.37
N ARG A 455 0.41 -19.35 9.81
CA ARG A 455 1.29 -18.19 10.06
C ARG A 455 0.58 -17.11 10.84
N ASP A 456 1.33 -16.42 11.69
CA ASP A 456 0.80 -15.27 12.43
C ASP A 456 0.66 -14.04 11.52
N THR A 457 -0.07 -13.03 12.02
CA THR A 457 -0.36 -11.82 11.26
C THR A 457 0.89 -10.97 10.99
N ARG A 458 1.93 -11.06 11.82
CA ARG A 458 3.18 -10.31 11.64
C ARG A 458 4.01 -10.89 10.52
N HIS A 459 4.20 -12.20 10.52
CA HIS A 459 4.93 -12.94 9.52
C HIS A 459 4.33 -12.67 8.13
N VAL A 460 3.01 -12.77 7.98
CA VAL A 460 2.35 -12.47 6.70
C VAL A 460 2.52 -11.00 6.30
N CYS A 461 2.36 -10.06 7.23
CA CYS A 461 2.57 -8.64 6.96
C CYS A 461 4.02 -8.36 6.52
N GLU A 462 5.00 -9.02 7.13
CA GLU A 462 6.42 -8.89 6.79
C GLU A 462 6.76 -9.45 5.42
N LEU A 463 6.11 -10.56 5.06
CA LEU A 463 6.21 -11.14 3.74
C LEU A 463 5.73 -10.14 2.69
N ILE A 464 4.52 -9.62 2.86
CA ILE A 464 3.89 -8.70 1.90
C ILE A 464 4.76 -7.46 1.71
N TYR A 465 5.16 -6.77 2.78
CA TYR A 465 5.94 -5.53 2.61
C TYR A 465 7.36 -5.80 2.07
N THR A 466 7.96 -6.97 2.37
CA THR A 466 9.30 -7.32 1.88
C THR A 466 9.25 -7.57 0.36
N LEU A 467 8.26 -8.32 -0.11
CA LEU A 467 8.06 -8.57 -1.54
C LEU A 467 7.71 -7.28 -2.29
N TYR A 468 6.83 -6.45 -1.73
CA TYR A 468 6.51 -5.14 -2.28
C TYR A 468 7.76 -4.24 -2.41
N PHE A 469 8.62 -4.22 -1.40
CA PHE A 469 9.87 -3.44 -1.48
C PHE A 469 10.84 -4.00 -2.54
N PHE A 470 10.88 -5.33 -2.71
CA PHE A 470 11.66 -5.95 -3.78
C PHE A 470 11.11 -5.55 -5.15
N ARG A 471 9.79 -5.56 -5.34
CA ARG A 471 9.12 -5.10 -6.55
C ARG A 471 9.52 -3.68 -6.93
N LYS A 472 9.28 -2.68 -6.06
CA LYS A 472 9.62 -1.27 -6.32
C LYS A 472 11.11 -1.06 -6.65
N LYS A 473 12.00 -1.82 -6.02
CA LYS A 473 13.44 -1.77 -6.35
C LYS A 473 13.74 -2.34 -7.73
N LEU A 474 13.15 -3.48 -8.09
CA LEU A 474 13.35 -4.12 -9.39
C LEU A 474 12.75 -3.30 -10.52
N GLU A 475 11.54 -2.75 -10.35
CA GLU A 475 10.93 -1.78 -11.27
C GLU A 475 11.85 -0.58 -11.50
N GLY A 476 12.46 -0.07 -10.42
CA GLY A 476 13.44 1.02 -10.51
C GLY A 476 14.70 0.68 -11.31
N TYR A 477 15.13 -0.59 -11.32
CA TYR A 477 16.23 -1.06 -12.18
C TYR A 477 15.79 -1.19 -13.63
N LEU A 478 14.61 -1.76 -13.88
CA LEU A 478 14.05 -1.92 -15.23
C LEU A 478 13.76 -0.57 -15.91
N ALA A 479 13.24 0.41 -15.17
CA ALA A 479 12.97 1.76 -15.68
C ALA A 479 14.24 2.52 -16.11
N ARG A 480 15.42 2.09 -15.65
CA ARG A 480 16.72 2.66 -16.04
C ARG A 480 17.33 1.94 -17.24
N SER A 481 16.62 0.99 -17.83
CA SER A 481 17.07 0.14 -18.94
C SER A 481 18.39 -0.59 -18.62
N GLU A 482 18.59 -1.00 -17.37
CA GLU A 482 19.76 -1.80 -16.98
C GLU A 482 19.62 -3.20 -17.61
N THR A 483 20.53 -3.55 -18.53
CA THR A 483 20.53 -4.82 -19.29
C THR A 483 20.97 -6.04 -18.46
N LYS A 484 21.00 -5.92 -17.14
CA LYS A 484 21.53 -6.92 -16.21
C LYS A 484 20.39 -7.57 -15.42
N ARG A 485 20.53 -8.87 -15.15
CA ARG A 485 19.63 -9.59 -14.23
C ARG A 485 19.86 -9.13 -12.79
N HIS A 486 18.84 -8.53 -12.20
CA HIS A 486 18.84 -8.11 -10.81
C HIS A 486 18.25 -9.23 -9.94
N VAL A 487 18.94 -9.55 -8.84
CA VAL A 487 18.48 -10.51 -7.84
C VAL A 487 18.53 -9.81 -6.49
N LEU A 488 17.38 -9.69 -5.84
CA LEU A 488 17.21 -9.21 -4.47
C LEU A 488 16.94 -10.41 -3.57
N PHE A 489 17.62 -10.47 -2.43
CA PHE A 489 17.60 -11.65 -1.59
C PHE A 489 17.62 -11.28 -0.11
N LYS A 490 16.83 -12.00 0.71
CA LYS A 490 16.82 -11.84 2.17
C LYS A 490 16.47 -13.16 2.86
N LEU A 491 17.15 -13.43 3.97
CA LEU A 491 16.88 -14.55 4.86
C LEU A 491 16.36 -14.05 6.20
N LYS A 492 15.41 -14.77 6.80
CA LYS A 492 14.93 -14.47 8.15
C LYS A 492 14.56 -15.74 8.91
N LYS A 493 15.05 -15.88 10.14
CA LYS A 493 14.58 -16.93 11.06
C LYS A 493 13.18 -16.59 11.57
N ASN A 494 12.27 -17.54 11.46
CA ASN A 494 10.89 -17.44 11.91
C ASN A 494 10.48 -18.72 12.65
N VAL A 495 9.31 -18.70 13.30
CA VAL A 495 8.75 -19.87 14.00
C VAL A 495 7.33 -20.11 13.50
N LEU A 496 7.04 -21.35 13.10
CA LEU A 496 5.70 -21.77 12.70
C LEU A 496 4.97 -22.44 13.85
N HIS A 497 3.68 -22.15 13.94
CA HIS A 497 2.75 -22.84 14.81
C HIS A 497 2.16 -24.04 14.07
N THR A 498 2.63 -25.24 14.38
CA THR A 498 2.07 -26.48 13.83
C THR A 498 1.19 -27.19 14.85
N PRO A 499 0.27 -28.09 14.44
CA PRO A 499 -0.50 -28.91 15.38
C PRO A 499 0.37 -29.72 16.36
N PHE A 500 1.65 -29.95 16.02
CA PHE A 500 2.62 -30.71 16.80
C PHE A 500 3.58 -29.83 17.62
N GLY A 501 3.35 -28.51 17.65
CA GLY A 501 4.16 -27.54 18.41
C GLY A 501 4.84 -26.48 17.55
N MET A 502 5.70 -25.70 18.21
CA MET A 502 6.50 -24.63 17.59
C MET A 502 7.68 -25.21 16.80
N LYS A 503 7.84 -24.79 15.55
CA LYS A 503 8.94 -25.25 14.68
C LYS A 503 9.76 -24.06 14.19
N GLU A 504 11.07 -24.07 14.43
CA GLU A 504 11.98 -23.07 13.86
C GLU A 504 12.17 -23.31 12.36
N ILE A 505 12.07 -22.25 11.59
CA ILE A 505 12.23 -22.26 10.13
C ILE A 505 13.08 -21.09 9.66
N LEU A 506 13.57 -21.19 8.43
CA LEU A 506 14.24 -20.10 7.73
C LEU A 506 13.39 -19.68 6.53
N SER A 507 12.92 -18.44 6.56
CA SER A 507 12.18 -17.81 5.47
C SER A 507 13.15 -17.23 4.44
N VAL A 508 12.90 -17.54 3.18
CA VAL A 508 13.70 -17.16 2.02
C VAL A 508 12.87 -16.21 1.16
N TYR A 509 13.31 -14.96 1.04
CA TYR A 509 12.70 -13.94 0.18
C TYR A 509 13.59 -13.72 -1.03
N LEU A 510 12.98 -13.73 -2.21
CA LEU A 510 13.68 -13.57 -3.48
C LEU A 510 12.88 -12.65 -4.41
N GLY A 511 13.57 -11.71 -5.04
CA GLY A 511 13.06 -10.94 -6.17
C GLY A 511 14.04 -11.07 -7.32
N ILE A 512 13.56 -11.34 -8.53
CA ILE A 512 14.37 -11.53 -9.72
C ILE A 512 13.78 -10.77 -10.90
N SER A 513 14.64 -10.14 -11.71
CA SER A 513 14.24 -9.62 -13.02
C SER A 513 14.56 -10.61 -14.13
N PHE A 514 13.62 -10.81 -15.04
CA PHE A 514 13.78 -11.62 -16.23
C PHE A 514 14.23 -10.73 -17.39
N LEU A 515 15.16 -11.24 -18.21
CA LEU A 515 15.72 -10.48 -19.34
C LEU A 515 15.07 -10.85 -20.68
N LYS A 516 14.34 -11.97 -20.74
CA LYS A 516 13.69 -12.48 -21.94
C LYS A 516 12.27 -12.94 -21.59
N GLU A 517 11.36 -12.87 -22.55
CA GLU A 517 9.94 -13.26 -22.39
C GLU A 517 9.73 -14.75 -21.99
N HIS A 518 10.76 -15.59 -22.14
CA HIS A 518 10.70 -17.03 -21.96
C HIS A 518 11.58 -17.52 -20.80
N GLU A 519 11.99 -16.64 -19.88
CA GLU A 519 12.73 -17.05 -18.68
C GLU A 519 11.79 -17.44 -17.55
N ILE A 520 12.08 -18.57 -16.88
CA ILE A 520 11.31 -19.04 -15.72
C ILE A 520 12.19 -19.31 -14.51
N PHE A 521 11.66 -19.04 -13.32
CA PHE A 521 12.29 -19.37 -12.05
C PHE A 521 11.23 -19.80 -11.03
N GLU A 522 11.26 -21.07 -10.60
CA GLU A 522 10.21 -21.72 -9.80
C GLU A 522 10.76 -22.28 -8.47
N GLU A 523 9.88 -22.85 -7.65
CA GLU A 523 10.22 -23.49 -6.36
C GLU A 523 11.37 -24.48 -6.49
N ARG A 524 11.32 -25.36 -7.51
CA ARG A 524 12.34 -26.37 -7.77
C ARG A 524 13.73 -25.77 -7.99
N HIS A 525 13.81 -24.62 -8.67
CA HIS A 525 15.07 -23.95 -8.95
C HIS A 525 15.67 -23.36 -7.68
N LEU A 526 14.82 -22.75 -6.84
CA LEU A 526 15.21 -22.23 -5.54
C LEU A 526 15.67 -23.35 -4.59
N LEU A 527 14.92 -24.45 -4.51
CA LEU A 527 15.26 -25.60 -3.68
C LEU A 527 16.57 -26.24 -4.12
N SER A 528 16.78 -26.42 -5.43
CA SER A 528 18.05 -26.95 -5.94
C SER A 528 19.23 -26.03 -5.63
N ALA A 529 19.04 -24.70 -5.75
CA ALA A 529 20.06 -23.71 -5.39
C ALA A 529 20.41 -23.77 -3.90
N LEU A 530 19.41 -23.93 -3.03
CA LEU A 530 19.59 -24.06 -1.58
C LEU A 530 20.27 -25.39 -1.21
N ALA A 531 19.83 -26.49 -1.81
CA ALA A 531 20.38 -27.83 -1.58
C ALA A 531 21.86 -27.94 -1.98
N HIS A 532 22.32 -27.16 -2.96
CA HIS A 532 23.74 -27.06 -3.31
C HIS A 532 24.62 -26.63 -2.12
N PHE A 533 24.11 -25.75 -1.26
CA PHE A 533 24.84 -25.28 -0.08
C PHE A 533 24.56 -26.12 1.16
N ILE A 534 23.32 -26.59 1.33
CA ILE A 534 22.87 -27.36 2.49
C ILE A 534 21.96 -28.51 2.00
N PRO A 535 22.51 -29.72 1.76
CA PRO A 535 21.78 -30.84 1.17
C PRO A 535 20.59 -31.37 2.01
N GLU A 536 20.62 -31.12 3.32
CA GLU A 536 19.60 -31.60 4.28
C GLU A 536 18.34 -30.69 4.35
N ILE A 537 18.28 -29.62 3.54
CA ILE A 537 17.14 -28.71 3.52
C ILE A 537 15.88 -29.42 3.02
N LYS A 538 14.78 -29.22 3.73
CA LYS A 538 13.42 -29.57 3.28
C LYS A 538 12.57 -28.29 3.18
N SER A 539 11.71 -28.18 2.18
CA SER A 539 10.68 -27.14 2.18
C SER A 539 9.57 -27.48 3.16
N ILE A 540 8.99 -26.45 3.77
CA ILE A 540 7.73 -26.60 4.49
C ILE A 540 6.62 -26.82 3.44
N PRO A 541 5.78 -27.86 3.58
CA PRO A 541 4.67 -28.09 2.66
C PRO A 541 3.78 -26.85 2.55
N ASP A 542 3.34 -26.53 1.32
CA ASP A 542 2.50 -25.38 1.02
C ASP A 542 3.07 -24.04 1.50
N SER A 543 4.39 -23.89 1.62
CA SER A 543 5.04 -22.61 2.00
C SER A 543 5.58 -21.80 0.83
N PHE A 544 5.57 -22.36 -0.37
CA PHE A 544 6.00 -21.63 -1.55
C PHE A 544 4.93 -20.64 -2.01
N TYR A 545 5.35 -19.41 -2.24
CA TYR A 545 4.53 -18.36 -2.82
C TYR A 545 5.31 -17.71 -3.96
N ILE A 546 4.63 -17.54 -5.09
CA ILE A 546 5.16 -16.85 -6.26
C ILE A 546 4.15 -15.79 -6.72
N HIS A 547 4.67 -14.61 -7.00
CA HIS A 547 3.98 -13.53 -7.67
C HIS A 547 4.77 -13.22 -8.94
N ASP A 548 4.26 -13.75 -10.05
CA ASP A 548 4.86 -13.66 -11.37
C ASP A 548 4.18 -12.52 -12.15
N VAL A 549 4.87 -11.40 -12.27
CA VAL A 549 4.39 -10.24 -13.03
C VAL A 549 4.98 -10.35 -14.44
N ARG A 550 4.47 -11.31 -15.22
CA ARG A 550 4.98 -11.62 -16.56
C ARG A 550 4.99 -10.40 -17.48
N GLU A 551 4.01 -9.50 -17.35
CA GLU A 551 3.97 -8.24 -18.11
C GLU A 551 5.11 -7.27 -17.77
N GLU A 552 5.68 -7.38 -16.55
CA GLU A 552 6.75 -6.51 -16.06
C GLU A 552 8.13 -7.21 -16.07
N ASN A 553 8.22 -8.47 -16.53
CA ASN A 553 9.43 -9.30 -16.47
C ASN A 553 10.02 -9.42 -15.05
N LEU A 554 9.15 -9.61 -14.03
CA LEU A 554 9.55 -9.70 -12.62
C LEU A 554 9.00 -10.97 -11.96
N GLY A 555 9.84 -11.64 -11.18
CA GLY A 555 9.44 -12.74 -10.30
C GLY A 555 9.68 -12.38 -8.83
N LEU A 556 8.64 -12.44 -8.00
CA LEU A 556 8.75 -12.31 -6.55
C LEU A 556 8.42 -13.66 -5.91
N LEU A 557 9.38 -14.23 -5.17
CA LEU A 557 9.28 -15.56 -4.62
C LEU A 557 9.49 -15.54 -3.11
N TYR A 558 8.79 -16.46 -2.46
CA TYR A 558 8.90 -16.73 -1.03
C TYR A 558 8.85 -18.23 -0.78
N LEU A 559 9.74 -18.71 0.09
CA LEU A 559 9.79 -20.12 0.49
C LEU A 559 10.21 -20.24 1.96
N GLU A 560 9.68 -21.24 2.66
CA GLU A 560 10.16 -21.59 4.00
C GLU A 560 10.84 -22.93 3.97
N ILE A 561 11.99 -22.99 4.63
CA ILE A 561 12.81 -24.19 4.71
C ILE A 561 13.11 -24.58 6.15
N GLU A 562 13.30 -25.87 6.34
CA GLU A 562 13.65 -26.48 7.61
C GLU A 562 14.90 -27.37 7.49
N LYS A 563 15.54 -27.56 8.64
CA LYS A 563 16.67 -28.46 8.83
C LYS A 563 16.57 -29.04 10.24
N GLU A 564 16.73 -30.34 10.39
CA GLU A 564 16.58 -31.03 11.69
C GLU A 564 17.55 -30.49 12.75
N SER A 565 18.77 -30.11 12.37
CA SER A 565 19.77 -29.51 13.27
C SER A 565 19.56 -28.02 13.55
N GLY A 566 18.56 -27.39 12.91
CA GLY A 566 18.44 -25.93 12.83
C GLY A 566 19.55 -25.26 11.99
N PHE A 567 19.41 -23.95 11.76
CA PHE A 567 20.34 -23.15 10.94
C PHE A 567 21.34 -22.38 11.80
N SER A 568 22.63 -22.60 11.58
CA SER A 568 23.71 -21.83 12.21
C SER A 568 23.86 -20.44 11.60
N LYS A 569 24.47 -19.51 12.34
CA LYS A 569 24.74 -18.16 11.85
C LYS A 569 25.67 -18.16 10.63
N LEU A 570 26.67 -19.05 10.62
CA LEU A 570 27.64 -19.18 9.53
C LEU A 570 26.99 -19.66 8.22
N GLU A 571 26.05 -20.61 8.31
CA GLU A 571 25.28 -21.10 7.15
C GLU A 571 24.43 -19.97 6.55
N ILE A 572 23.74 -19.19 7.39
CA ILE A 572 22.93 -18.06 6.94
C ILE A 572 23.80 -16.98 6.28
N GLU A 573 24.96 -16.66 6.84
CA GLU A 573 25.90 -15.71 6.25
C GLU A 573 26.46 -16.20 4.90
N ARG A 574 26.72 -17.51 4.79
CA ARG A 574 27.20 -18.13 3.53
C ARG A 574 26.13 -18.06 2.44
N LEU A 575 24.89 -18.46 2.76
CA LEU A 575 23.75 -18.38 1.85
C LEU A 575 23.51 -16.93 1.39
N SER A 576 23.53 -15.97 2.33
CA SER A 576 23.31 -14.56 2.01
C SER A 576 24.34 -13.97 1.05
N LYS A 577 25.56 -14.53 0.98
CA LYS A 577 26.62 -14.05 0.08
C LYS A 577 26.63 -14.76 -1.27
N LEU A 578 26.46 -16.08 -1.28
CA LEU A 578 26.72 -16.91 -2.47
C LEU A 578 25.46 -17.32 -3.23
N LEU A 579 24.31 -17.40 -2.56
CA LEU A 579 23.07 -17.86 -3.20
C LEU A 579 22.57 -16.94 -4.33
N PRO A 580 22.71 -15.60 -4.27
CA PRO A 580 22.28 -14.75 -5.39
C PRO A 580 22.98 -15.07 -6.72
N ASP A 581 24.25 -15.45 -6.69
CA ASP A 581 24.99 -15.83 -7.90
C ASP A 581 24.51 -17.19 -8.44
N GLU A 582 24.25 -18.14 -7.55
CA GLU A 582 23.70 -19.46 -7.87
C GLU A 582 22.26 -19.38 -8.44
N ILE A 583 21.46 -18.42 -7.96
CA ILE A 583 20.12 -18.17 -8.49
C ILE A 583 20.22 -17.67 -9.94
N ARG A 584 21.16 -16.77 -10.25
CA ARG A 584 21.31 -16.23 -11.62
C ARG A 584 21.67 -17.31 -12.63
N SER A 585 22.46 -18.32 -12.24
CA SER A 585 22.86 -19.42 -13.12
C SER A 585 21.76 -20.47 -13.35
N ARG A 586 20.70 -20.45 -12.54
CA ARG A 586 19.60 -21.43 -12.56
C ARG A 586 18.28 -20.89 -13.12
N VAL A 587 18.29 -19.69 -13.69
CA VAL A 587 17.15 -19.20 -14.47
C VAL A 587 17.05 -20.03 -15.74
N GLU A 588 15.98 -20.81 -15.83
CA GLU A 588 15.70 -21.66 -16.99
C GLU A 588 15.23 -20.74 -18.12
N GLN A 589 15.84 -20.88 -19.30
CA GLN A 589 15.28 -20.31 -20.52
C GLN A 589 14.43 -21.40 -21.16
N LEU A 590 13.12 -21.20 -21.15
CA LEU A 590 12.24 -21.99 -22.00
C LEU A 590 12.75 -21.82 -23.42
N VAL A 591 13.01 -22.94 -24.06
CA VAL A 591 13.42 -22.96 -25.46
C VAL A 591 12.29 -22.28 -26.23
N PRO A 592 12.53 -21.11 -26.86
CA PRO A 592 11.51 -20.53 -27.72
C PRO A 592 11.15 -21.62 -28.74
N PRO A 593 9.86 -21.81 -29.07
CA PRO A 593 9.45 -22.90 -29.94
C PRO A 593 10.35 -22.90 -31.19
N ILE A 594 11.20 -23.94 -31.30
CA ILE A 594 12.22 -24.03 -32.36
C ILE A 594 11.55 -24.16 -33.74
N PHE A 595 10.23 -24.28 -33.79
CA PHE A 595 9.43 -24.16 -34.99
C PHE A 595 8.37 -23.09 -34.79
N MET A 596 8.24 -22.24 -35.80
CA MET A 596 7.23 -21.18 -35.88
C MET A 596 5.87 -21.65 -35.34
N PRO A 597 5.07 -20.77 -34.70
CA PRO A 597 3.70 -21.10 -34.32
C PRO A 597 2.97 -21.70 -35.52
N ARG A 598 2.22 -22.78 -35.25
CA ARG A 598 1.52 -23.64 -36.23
C ARG A 598 1.15 -22.90 -37.52
N ASN A 599 1.85 -23.26 -38.60
CA ASN A 599 1.50 -22.83 -39.94
C ASN A 599 0.68 -23.94 -40.63
N GLU A 600 -0.57 -23.65 -40.98
CA GLU A 600 -1.44 -24.57 -41.73
C GLU A 600 -0.83 -25.00 -43.07
N GLU A 601 -0.02 -24.14 -43.69
CA GLU A 601 0.69 -24.46 -44.93
C GLU A 601 1.74 -25.56 -44.72
N ASP A 602 2.47 -25.52 -43.61
CA ASP A 602 3.48 -26.53 -43.26
C ASP A 602 2.85 -27.87 -42.88
N VAL A 603 1.70 -27.84 -42.19
CA VAL A 603 0.91 -29.06 -41.94
C VAL A 603 0.47 -29.69 -43.25
N MET A 604 -0.04 -28.89 -44.19
CA MET A 604 -0.43 -29.38 -45.52
C MET A 604 0.76 -29.89 -46.33
N ARG A 605 1.91 -29.21 -46.27
CA ARG A 605 3.16 -29.65 -46.90
C ARG A 605 3.66 -30.96 -46.31
N GLY A 606 3.57 -31.13 -44.98
CA GLY A 606 3.90 -32.37 -44.29
C GLY A 606 3.02 -33.53 -44.75
N ILE A 607 1.70 -33.33 -44.80
CA ILE A 607 0.73 -34.31 -45.31
C ILE A 607 1.08 -34.73 -46.75
N LEU A 608 1.32 -33.76 -47.64
CA LEU A 608 1.66 -34.04 -49.04
C LEU A 608 3.00 -34.77 -49.17
N THR A 609 3.99 -34.39 -48.35
CA THR A 609 5.32 -35.03 -48.31
C THR A 609 5.21 -36.48 -47.91
N LEU A 610 4.49 -36.78 -46.82
CA LEU A 610 4.29 -38.16 -46.35
C LEU A 610 3.42 -38.98 -47.31
N SER A 611 2.37 -38.37 -47.88
CA SER A 611 1.54 -39.03 -48.89
C SER A 611 2.35 -39.47 -50.12
N ARG A 612 3.36 -38.67 -50.53
CA ARG A 612 4.26 -39.02 -51.63
C ARG A 612 5.20 -40.18 -51.31
N GLN A 613 5.44 -40.52 -50.04
CA GLN A 613 6.30 -41.65 -49.66
C GLN A 613 5.60 -43.03 -49.76
N LEU A 614 4.26 -43.05 -49.85
CA LEU A 614 3.48 -44.30 -49.96
C LEU A 614 3.25 -44.66 -51.44
N HIS A 615 4.08 -45.55 -51.98
CA HIS A 615 4.09 -46.00 -53.38
C HIS A 615 3.59 -47.43 -53.59
N TYR A 616 3.64 -48.28 -52.57
CA TYR A 616 3.32 -49.70 -52.64
C TYR A 616 2.30 -50.10 -51.57
N ALA A 617 1.58 -51.20 -51.81
CA ALA A 617 0.56 -51.70 -50.90
C ALA A 617 1.12 -52.28 -49.59
N ARG A 618 2.44 -52.48 -49.48
CA ARG A 618 3.08 -52.95 -48.25
C ARG A 618 3.84 -51.85 -47.52
N ASP A 619 3.73 -50.61 -47.99
CA ASP A 619 4.41 -49.50 -47.33
C ASP A 619 3.80 -49.26 -45.95
N ILE A 620 4.68 -49.18 -44.97
CA ILE A 620 4.30 -48.86 -43.59
C ILE A 620 3.83 -47.39 -43.49
N PRO A 621 2.90 -47.09 -42.56
CA PRO A 621 2.55 -45.73 -42.19
C PRO A 621 3.76 -44.80 -42.05
N GLN A 622 3.58 -43.54 -42.45
CA GLN A 622 4.62 -42.51 -42.36
C GLN A 622 4.17 -41.44 -41.36
N MET A 623 5.08 -40.94 -40.54
CA MET A 623 4.79 -39.87 -39.61
C MET A 623 5.84 -38.75 -39.61
N ILE A 624 5.39 -37.55 -39.25
CA ILE A 624 6.23 -36.41 -38.86
C ILE A 624 5.77 -36.00 -37.46
N ILE A 625 6.72 -35.87 -36.54
CA ILE A 625 6.47 -35.30 -35.22
C ILE A 625 7.22 -33.97 -35.13
N SER A 626 6.47 -32.92 -34.87
CA SER A 626 6.95 -31.54 -34.71
C SER A 626 6.64 -31.07 -33.31
N PHE A 627 7.59 -30.39 -32.68
CA PHE A 627 7.35 -29.71 -31.41
C PHE A 627 6.71 -28.35 -31.69
N ASP A 628 5.61 -28.05 -31.01
CA ASP A 628 4.84 -26.83 -31.23
C ASP A 628 5.18 -25.78 -30.17
N GLU A 629 5.01 -26.12 -28.89
CA GLU A 629 5.18 -25.21 -27.76
C GLU A 629 5.46 -25.97 -26.46
N GLN A 630 6.10 -25.30 -25.52
CA GLN A 630 6.25 -25.76 -24.13
C GLN A 630 5.48 -24.80 -23.23
N THR A 631 4.65 -25.37 -22.37
CA THR A 631 4.00 -24.68 -21.25
C THR A 631 4.68 -25.05 -19.94
N ASP A 632 4.26 -24.43 -18.84
CA ASP A 632 4.80 -24.69 -17.50
C ASP A 632 4.64 -26.17 -17.06
N VAL A 633 3.65 -26.88 -17.61
CA VAL A 633 3.29 -28.26 -17.22
C VAL A 633 3.34 -29.28 -18.37
N GLU A 634 3.21 -28.83 -19.62
CA GLU A 634 3.05 -29.70 -20.79
C GLU A 634 3.95 -29.31 -21.97
N LEU A 635 4.50 -30.31 -22.66
CA LEU A 635 5.09 -30.22 -24.00
C LEU A 635 4.04 -30.56 -25.04
N VAL A 636 3.87 -29.70 -26.03
CA VAL A 636 2.86 -29.86 -27.08
C VAL A 636 3.54 -30.22 -28.39
N PHE A 637 3.08 -31.29 -29.02
CA PHE A 637 3.59 -31.78 -30.30
C PHE A 637 2.46 -31.89 -31.33
N THR A 638 2.72 -31.48 -32.56
CA THR A 638 1.92 -31.83 -33.73
C THR A 638 2.47 -33.11 -34.35
N VAL A 639 1.62 -34.11 -34.52
CA VAL A 639 1.96 -35.36 -35.20
C VAL A 639 1.09 -35.56 -36.43
N ILE A 640 1.74 -35.64 -37.59
CA ILE A 640 1.08 -35.92 -38.86
C ILE A 640 1.35 -37.39 -39.19
N ILE A 641 0.30 -38.19 -39.35
CA ILE A 641 0.39 -39.61 -39.74
C ILE A 641 -0.33 -39.79 -41.06
N VAL A 642 0.31 -40.44 -42.04
CA VAL A 642 -0.32 -40.84 -43.29
C VAL A 642 -0.18 -42.35 -43.48
N ARG A 643 -1.30 -43.04 -43.72
CA ARG A 643 -1.34 -44.50 -43.91
C ARG A 643 -2.30 -44.91 -45.03
N LEU A 644 -2.20 -46.15 -45.47
CA LEU A 644 -3.17 -46.77 -46.35
C LEU A 644 -4.34 -47.30 -45.51
N GLN A 645 -5.57 -46.94 -45.90
CA GLN A 645 -6.78 -47.41 -45.24
C GLN A 645 -7.39 -48.54 -46.06
N TYR A 646 -7.36 -49.75 -45.52
CA TYR A 646 -7.96 -50.95 -46.12
C TYR A 646 -9.43 -51.08 -45.70
N PRO A 647 -10.26 -51.81 -46.46
CA PRO A 647 -11.67 -52.01 -46.13
C PRO A 647 -11.91 -52.54 -44.70
N ASP A 648 -11.03 -53.43 -44.22
CA ASP A 648 -11.13 -54.04 -42.89
C ASP A 648 -10.27 -53.33 -41.83
N SER A 649 -9.67 -52.18 -42.16
CA SER A 649 -8.81 -51.45 -41.22
C SER A 649 -9.61 -50.58 -40.26
N ILE A 650 -9.28 -50.69 -38.97
CA ILE A 650 -9.85 -49.84 -37.92
C ILE A 650 -9.48 -48.37 -38.21
N PRO A 651 -10.44 -47.43 -38.23
CA PRO A 651 -10.17 -46.00 -38.44
C PRO A 651 -9.13 -45.47 -37.45
N ILE A 652 -8.30 -44.52 -37.88
CA ILE A 652 -7.16 -44.09 -37.06
C ILE A 652 -7.63 -43.45 -35.75
N ARG A 653 -8.78 -42.78 -35.78
CA ARG A 653 -9.46 -42.24 -34.58
C ARG A 653 -9.69 -43.33 -33.53
N GLU A 654 -10.30 -44.44 -33.93
CA GLU A 654 -10.65 -45.54 -33.02
C GLU A 654 -9.42 -46.26 -32.45
N LEU A 655 -8.28 -46.26 -33.17
CA LEU A 655 -7.02 -46.80 -32.65
C LEU A 655 -6.51 -45.99 -31.46
N PHE A 656 -6.53 -44.66 -31.56
CA PHE A 656 -6.04 -43.79 -30.48
C PHE A 656 -7.02 -43.65 -29.32
N GLU A 657 -8.33 -43.70 -29.56
CA GLU A 657 -9.34 -43.67 -28.48
C GLU A 657 -9.20 -44.85 -27.50
N LYS A 658 -8.64 -45.99 -27.95
CA LYS A 658 -8.39 -47.17 -27.12
C LYS A 658 -7.00 -47.20 -26.48
N SER A 659 -6.19 -46.15 -26.70
CA SER A 659 -4.79 -46.10 -26.25
C SER A 659 -4.60 -45.33 -24.96
N LEU A 660 -3.46 -45.54 -24.29
CA LEU A 660 -3.03 -44.75 -23.14
C LEU A 660 -2.79 -43.26 -23.49
N LEU A 661 -2.65 -42.92 -24.78
CA LEU A 661 -2.51 -41.55 -25.25
C LEU A 661 -3.86 -40.81 -25.36
N ALA A 662 -5.00 -41.50 -25.20
CA ALA A 662 -6.34 -40.94 -25.44
C ALA A 662 -6.61 -39.69 -24.60
N SER A 663 -6.16 -39.66 -23.34
CA SER A 663 -6.38 -38.51 -22.43
C SER A 663 -5.56 -37.28 -22.80
N ASN A 664 -4.47 -37.46 -23.55
CA ASN A 664 -3.47 -36.44 -23.79
C ASN A 664 -3.35 -36.07 -25.27
N LEU A 665 -4.24 -36.57 -26.14
CA LEU A 665 -4.28 -36.20 -27.55
C LEU A 665 -5.62 -35.61 -27.97
N SER A 666 -5.54 -34.73 -28.96
CA SER A 666 -6.69 -34.22 -29.69
C SER A 666 -6.48 -34.38 -31.20
N PHE A 667 -7.55 -34.74 -31.90
CA PHE A 667 -7.55 -34.85 -33.36
C PHE A 667 -7.93 -33.51 -33.97
N ASP A 668 -6.97 -32.82 -34.55
CA ASP A 668 -7.23 -31.58 -35.28
C ASP A 668 -7.91 -31.85 -36.62
N ARG A 669 -7.46 -32.90 -37.33
CA ARG A 669 -7.98 -33.24 -38.66
C ARG A 669 -7.77 -34.69 -39.00
N ILE A 670 -8.76 -35.29 -39.65
CA ILE A 670 -8.62 -36.57 -40.36
C ILE A 670 -9.17 -36.35 -41.77
N LYS A 671 -8.38 -36.67 -42.80
CA LYS A 671 -8.78 -36.48 -44.20
C LYS A 671 -8.18 -37.54 -45.10
N GLN A 672 -8.89 -37.88 -46.16
CA GLN A 672 -8.34 -38.66 -47.26
C GLN A 672 -7.52 -37.77 -48.21
N VAL A 673 -6.24 -38.10 -48.44
CA VAL A 673 -5.26 -37.22 -49.12
C VAL A 673 -4.72 -37.81 -50.43
N GLY A 674 -5.37 -38.86 -50.92
CA GLY A 674 -5.05 -39.50 -52.20
C GLY A 674 -5.53 -40.94 -52.29
N MET A 675 -5.19 -41.59 -53.39
CA MET A 675 -5.48 -43.01 -53.64
C MET A 675 -4.21 -43.71 -54.14
N LEU A 676 -3.88 -44.86 -53.55
CA LEU A 676 -2.88 -45.76 -54.10
C LEU A 676 -3.52 -46.57 -55.24
N ARG A 677 -2.94 -46.45 -56.46
CA ARG A 677 -3.41 -47.15 -57.68
C ARG A 677 -4.92 -47.04 -57.93
N ARG A 678 -5.55 -45.93 -57.51
CA ARG A 678 -7.01 -45.67 -57.58
C ARG A 678 -7.91 -46.68 -56.82
N LYS A 679 -7.35 -47.51 -55.94
CA LYS A 679 -8.11 -48.54 -55.20
C LYS A 679 -8.09 -48.35 -53.69
N THR A 680 -6.95 -47.98 -53.11
CA THR A 680 -6.80 -47.91 -51.66
C THR A 680 -6.64 -46.45 -51.22
N PRO A 681 -7.55 -45.91 -50.39
CA PRO A 681 -7.45 -44.54 -49.90
C PRO A 681 -6.22 -44.34 -48.99
N LYS A 682 -5.62 -43.15 -49.08
CA LYS A 682 -4.60 -42.68 -48.13
C LYS A 682 -5.28 -41.82 -47.07
N GLU A 683 -5.30 -42.29 -45.84
CA GLU A 683 -5.83 -41.57 -44.68
C GLU A 683 -4.70 -40.77 -44.03
N ALA A 684 -4.91 -39.47 -43.83
CA ALA A 684 -4.02 -38.60 -43.08
C ALA A 684 -4.71 -38.13 -41.80
N ALA A 685 -4.00 -38.21 -40.68
CA ALA A 685 -4.41 -37.65 -39.40
C ALA A 685 -3.40 -36.62 -38.92
N VAL A 686 -3.90 -35.51 -38.39
CA VAL A 686 -3.13 -34.49 -37.68
C VAL A 686 -3.59 -34.55 -36.22
N LEU A 687 -2.64 -34.88 -35.36
CA LEU A 687 -2.82 -35.09 -33.94
C LEU A 687 -2.08 -33.98 -33.20
N ARG A 688 -2.68 -33.45 -32.15
CA ARG A 688 -2.00 -32.61 -31.18
C ARG A 688 -1.88 -33.39 -29.88
N VAL A 689 -0.65 -33.65 -29.47
CA VAL A 689 -0.33 -34.49 -28.31
C VAL A 689 0.35 -33.65 -27.25
N ARG A 690 -0.12 -33.76 -26.01
CA ARG A 690 0.44 -33.07 -24.85
C ARG A 690 1.15 -34.09 -23.97
N LEU A 691 2.36 -33.78 -23.53
CA LEU A 691 3.15 -34.66 -22.66
C LEU A 691 3.55 -33.91 -21.39
N PRO A 692 3.49 -34.53 -20.21
CA PRO A 692 3.91 -33.87 -18.99
C PRO A 692 5.41 -33.56 -19.04
N VAL A 693 5.76 -32.29 -18.84
CA VAL A 693 7.15 -31.79 -18.89
C VAL A 693 8.05 -32.53 -17.88
N GLU A 694 7.51 -32.85 -16.70
CA GLU A 694 8.25 -33.46 -15.57
C GLU A 694 8.96 -34.77 -15.93
N SER A 695 8.41 -35.53 -16.87
CA SER A 695 8.95 -36.83 -17.29
C SER A 695 10.22 -36.71 -18.15
N PHE A 696 10.58 -35.50 -18.58
CA PHE A 696 11.64 -35.25 -19.56
C PHE A 696 12.70 -34.27 -19.05
N TYR A 697 12.75 -33.97 -17.76
CA TYR A 697 13.82 -33.17 -17.19
C TYR A 697 15.17 -33.90 -17.21
N ARG A 698 16.21 -33.17 -17.60
CA ARG A 698 17.60 -33.57 -17.36
C ARG A 698 18.02 -33.20 -15.93
N GLY A 699 19.17 -33.72 -15.49
CA GLY A 699 19.73 -33.40 -14.17
C GLY A 699 20.10 -31.92 -13.97
N ASP A 700 20.12 -31.12 -15.04
CA ASP A 700 20.31 -29.67 -15.03
C ASP A 700 19.00 -28.88 -15.24
N PHE A 701 17.84 -29.54 -15.12
CA PHE A 701 16.50 -28.98 -15.32
C PHE A 701 16.19 -28.47 -16.73
N SER A 702 17.05 -28.73 -17.72
CA SER A 702 16.67 -28.55 -19.12
C SER A 702 15.70 -29.66 -19.56
N VAL A 703 14.74 -29.33 -20.42
CA VAL A 703 13.84 -30.33 -21.00
C VAL A 703 14.54 -31.08 -22.13
N ASP A 704 14.53 -32.41 -22.04
CA ASP A 704 14.98 -33.29 -23.11
C ASP A 704 13.86 -33.51 -24.15
N LEU A 705 13.73 -32.54 -25.06
CA LEU A 705 12.78 -32.63 -26.17
C LEU A 705 13.02 -33.87 -27.05
N SER A 706 14.25 -34.37 -27.13
CA SER A 706 14.55 -35.60 -27.87
C SER A 706 13.98 -36.82 -27.17
N ALA A 707 14.13 -36.92 -25.84
CA ALA A 707 13.53 -37.99 -25.06
C ALA A 707 11.99 -37.94 -25.11
N ALA A 708 11.39 -36.75 -24.98
CA ALA A 708 9.95 -36.53 -25.13
C ALA A 708 9.44 -37.00 -26.49
N ARG A 709 10.14 -36.59 -27.55
CA ARG A 709 9.84 -36.97 -28.92
C ARG A 709 10.02 -38.47 -29.17
N SER A 710 11.05 -39.10 -28.61
CA SER A 710 11.29 -40.54 -28.72
C SER A 710 10.22 -41.35 -27.98
N SER A 711 9.82 -40.91 -26.79
CA SER A 711 8.71 -41.49 -26.04
C SER A 711 7.40 -41.42 -26.84
N LEU A 712 7.11 -40.27 -27.46
CA LEU A 712 5.95 -40.09 -28.33
C LEU A 712 5.98 -41.02 -29.54
N ALA A 713 7.13 -41.12 -30.22
CA ALA A 713 7.29 -42.01 -31.36
C ALA A 713 7.06 -43.48 -30.98
N SER A 714 7.56 -43.90 -29.81
CA SER A 714 7.33 -45.25 -29.26
C SER A 714 5.85 -45.49 -28.95
N ALA A 715 5.18 -44.53 -28.31
CA ALA A 715 3.76 -44.67 -27.96
C ALA A 715 2.87 -44.72 -29.22
N ILE A 716 3.20 -43.96 -30.27
CA ILE A 716 2.49 -44.04 -31.55
C ILE A 716 2.74 -45.39 -32.23
N HIS A 717 3.96 -45.91 -32.15
CA HIS A 717 4.30 -47.23 -32.69
C HIS A 717 3.50 -48.36 -32.00
N GLU A 718 3.25 -48.26 -30.69
CA GLU A 718 2.39 -49.21 -29.96
C GLU A 718 0.92 -49.15 -30.41
N VAL A 719 0.43 -47.98 -30.85
CA VAL A 719 -0.97 -47.79 -31.27
C VAL A 719 -1.19 -48.13 -32.75
N VAL A 720 -0.28 -47.69 -33.61
CA VAL A 720 -0.44 -47.77 -35.07
C VAL A 720 0.30 -48.98 -35.66
N GLY A 721 1.24 -49.57 -34.92
CA GLY A 721 2.18 -50.58 -35.40
C GLY A 721 3.40 -49.94 -36.06
N ASP A 722 4.08 -50.69 -36.93
CA ASP A 722 5.24 -50.21 -37.69
C ASP A 722 4.94 -48.87 -38.38
N VAL A 723 5.64 -47.82 -37.97
CA VAL A 723 5.50 -46.46 -38.51
C VAL A 723 6.89 -45.86 -38.73
N ARG A 724 7.10 -45.26 -39.90
CA ARG A 724 8.36 -44.60 -40.23
C ARG A 724 8.33 -43.15 -39.79
N ASP A 725 9.26 -42.77 -38.93
CA ASP A 725 9.51 -41.39 -38.56
C ASP A 725 10.36 -40.67 -39.63
N PHE A 726 9.73 -39.76 -40.39
CA PHE A 726 10.38 -39.10 -41.52
C PHE A 726 11.48 -38.13 -41.10
N ASN A 727 11.34 -37.43 -39.97
CA ASN A 727 12.34 -36.49 -39.44
C ASN A 727 13.20 -37.06 -38.30
N GLY A 728 12.85 -38.22 -37.75
CA GLY A 728 13.55 -38.83 -36.61
C GLY A 728 15.02 -39.15 -36.84
N GLY A 729 15.40 -39.63 -38.04
CA GLY A 729 16.79 -40.01 -38.35
C GLY A 729 17.77 -38.83 -38.36
N MET A 730 17.32 -37.66 -38.83
CA MET A 730 18.12 -36.43 -38.83
C MET A 730 18.34 -35.91 -37.40
N ILE A 731 17.29 -35.92 -36.58
CA ILE A 731 17.34 -35.46 -35.18
C ILE A 731 18.25 -36.36 -34.35
N ALA A 732 18.18 -37.68 -34.54
CA ALA A 732 19.09 -38.63 -33.91
C ALA A 732 20.56 -38.33 -34.26
N LYS A 733 20.83 -37.99 -35.54
CA LYS A 733 22.17 -37.64 -36.00
C LYS A 733 22.66 -36.30 -35.41
N GLN A 734 21.79 -35.30 -35.29
CA GLN A 734 22.10 -34.04 -34.61
C GLN A 734 22.48 -34.28 -33.15
N ASN A 735 21.72 -35.12 -32.43
CA ASN A 735 22.01 -35.41 -31.04
C ASN A 735 23.33 -36.19 -30.87
N GLU A 736 23.60 -37.16 -31.75
CA GLU A 736 24.90 -37.84 -31.79
C GLU A 736 26.05 -36.85 -31.98
N ASN A 737 25.89 -35.90 -32.91
CA ASN A 737 26.90 -34.88 -33.21
C ASN A 737 27.11 -33.91 -32.02
N PHE A 738 26.03 -33.52 -31.34
CA PHE A 738 26.10 -32.71 -30.11
C PHE A 738 26.86 -33.44 -28.99
N ILE A 739 26.57 -34.73 -28.77
CA ILE A 739 27.26 -35.54 -27.75
C ILE A 739 28.75 -35.68 -28.08
N GLN A 740 29.09 -35.89 -29.35
CA GLN A 740 30.49 -35.96 -29.80
C GLN A 740 31.21 -34.63 -29.61
N MET A 741 30.59 -33.50 -29.98
CA MET A 741 31.13 -32.17 -29.73
C MET A 741 31.36 -31.92 -28.22
N LYS A 742 30.38 -32.28 -27.37
CA LYS A 742 30.48 -32.13 -25.91
C LYS A 742 31.64 -32.94 -25.34
N LYS A 743 31.89 -34.15 -25.84
CA LYS A 743 33.04 -34.99 -25.42
C LYS A 743 34.39 -34.35 -25.76
N LEU A 744 34.48 -33.59 -26.86
CA LEU A 744 35.71 -32.93 -27.29
C LEU A 744 36.08 -31.67 -26.46
N LEU A 745 35.20 -31.22 -25.56
CA LEU A 745 35.33 -29.94 -24.83
C LEU A 745 35.88 -30.04 -23.38
N GLU A 746 36.23 -31.24 -22.87
CA GLU A 746 36.79 -31.53 -21.52
C GLU A 746 36.08 -30.89 -20.29
N GLU A 747 36.43 -31.30 -19.06
CA GLU A 747 35.81 -30.85 -17.78
C GLU A 747 35.84 -29.31 -17.58
N ALA A 748 36.72 -28.59 -18.28
CA ALA A 748 36.90 -27.15 -18.17
C ALA A 748 35.70 -26.31 -18.63
N THR A 749 34.70 -26.88 -19.30
CA THR A 749 33.50 -26.16 -19.79
C THR A 749 32.18 -26.58 -19.14
N LEU A 750 32.21 -27.19 -17.94
CA LEU A 750 31.00 -27.45 -17.13
C LEU A 750 30.25 -26.15 -16.74
N LYS A 751 30.94 -25.00 -16.69
CA LYS A 751 30.33 -23.70 -16.37
C LYS A 751 29.40 -23.14 -17.46
N HIS A 752 29.44 -23.67 -18.69
CA HIS A 752 28.71 -23.12 -19.85
C HIS A 752 27.79 -24.15 -20.53
N SER A 753 27.33 -25.17 -19.80
CA SER A 753 26.48 -26.25 -20.35
C SER A 753 25.26 -25.72 -21.12
N LEU A 754 24.57 -24.74 -20.55
CA LEU A 754 23.40 -24.10 -21.16
C LEU A 754 23.78 -23.30 -22.42
N LEU A 755 24.88 -22.54 -22.37
CA LEU A 755 25.35 -21.76 -23.52
C LEU A 755 25.78 -22.68 -24.67
N LEU A 756 26.41 -23.81 -24.37
CA LEU A 756 26.81 -24.84 -25.35
C LEU A 756 25.58 -25.44 -26.06
N GLN A 757 24.52 -25.74 -25.31
CA GLN A 757 23.28 -26.25 -25.86
C GLN A 757 22.59 -25.20 -26.75
N ASN A 758 22.43 -23.98 -26.25
CA ASN A 758 21.88 -22.85 -27.01
C ASN A 758 22.67 -22.60 -28.29
N PHE A 759 24.00 -22.71 -28.22
CA PHE A 759 24.87 -22.58 -29.38
C PHE A 759 24.62 -23.64 -30.43
N PHE A 760 24.58 -24.91 -30.04
CA PHE A 760 24.41 -25.99 -31.01
C PHE A 760 23.06 -25.90 -31.73
N HIS A 761 22.00 -25.55 -31.01
CA HIS A 761 20.66 -25.40 -31.58
C HIS A 761 20.46 -24.09 -32.36
N ALA A 762 21.32 -23.09 -32.17
CA ALA A 762 21.30 -21.84 -32.93
C ALA A 762 21.95 -21.96 -34.32
N ILE A 763 22.52 -23.12 -34.67
CA ILE A 763 23.18 -23.34 -35.96
C ILE A 763 22.15 -23.51 -37.07
N TYR A 764 22.26 -22.66 -38.09
CA TYR A 764 21.41 -22.65 -39.27
C TYR A 764 22.22 -22.79 -40.56
N PRO A 765 21.73 -23.52 -41.59
CA PRO A 765 20.52 -24.32 -41.60
C PRO A 765 20.62 -25.56 -40.70
N ALA A 766 19.50 -25.97 -40.10
CA ALA A 766 19.46 -27.11 -39.16
C ALA A 766 20.10 -28.42 -39.69
N PRO A 767 20.02 -28.79 -40.99
CA PRO A 767 20.75 -29.94 -41.49
C PRO A 767 22.27 -29.89 -41.27
N LEU A 768 22.88 -28.69 -41.28
CA LEU A 768 24.30 -28.53 -41.06
C LEU A 768 24.72 -28.87 -39.62
N SER A 769 23.85 -28.69 -38.62
CA SER A 769 24.17 -29.15 -37.25
C SER A 769 24.28 -30.68 -37.15
N ALA A 770 23.71 -31.42 -38.10
CA ALA A 770 23.82 -32.88 -38.18
C ALA A 770 25.07 -33.34 -38.96
N THR A 771 25.55 -32.54 -39.92
CA THR A 771 26.58 -32.95 -40.89
C THR A 771 27.94 -32.30 -40.66
N LEU A 772 28.01 -31.16 -39.96
CA LEU A 772 29.27 -30.50 -39.62
C LEU A 772 30.10 -31.40 -38.71
N ALA A 773 31.41 -31.49 -38.97
CA ALA A 773 32.32 -32.25 -38.14
C ALA A 773 32.38 -31.67 -36.70
N PRO A 774 32.36 -32.51 -35.64
CA PRO A 774 32.40 -32.06 -34.25
C PRO A 774 33.55 -31.09 -33.93
N GLU A 775 34.69 -31.23 -34.61
CA GLU A 775 35.86 -30.37 -34.42
C GLU A 775 35.62 -28.93 -34.89
N LEU A 776 34.86 -28.74 -35.98
CA LEU A 776 34.52 -27.40 -36.48
C LEU A 776 33.56 -26.70 -35.52
N LEU A 777 32.59 -27.45 -34.98
CA LEU A 777 31.66 -26.95 -33.99
C LEU A 777 32.38 -26.55 -32.70
N LYS A 778 33.34 -27.38 -32.25
CA LYS A 778 34.22 -27.05 -31.11
C LYS A 778 34.97 -25.73 -31.34
N THR A 779 35.65 -25.58 -32.48
CA THR A 779 36.37 -24.34 -32.79
C THR A 779 35.44 -23.12 -32.77
N PHE A 780 34.26 -23.26 -33.36
CA PHE A 780 33.29 -22.18 -33.44
C PHE A 780 32.71 -21.79 -32.06
N PHE A 781 32.48 -22.77 -31.19
CA PHE A 781 32.06 -22.52 -29.81
C PHE A 781 33.16 -21.86 -28.96
N LEU A 782 34.42 -22.29 -29.10
CA LEU A 782 35.53 -21.66 -28.40
C LEU A 782 35.72 -20.19 -28.82
N MET A 783 35.50 -19.90 -30.11
CA MET A 783 35.52 -18.53 -30.62
C MET A 783 34.39 -17.68 -30.03
N LEU A 784 33.20 -18.25 -29.81
CA LEU A 784 32.12 -17.58 -29.10
C LEU A 784 32.52 -17.22 -27.66
N LEU A 785 33.15 -18.16 -26.94
CA LEU A 785 33.63 -17.92 -25.57
C LEU A 785 34.69 -16.81 -25.53
N GLU A 786 35.65 -16.84 -26.45
CA GLU A 786 36.73 -15.84 -26.53
C GLU A 786 36.16 -14.43 -26.72
N VAL A 787 35.24 -14.23 -27.68
CA VAL A 787 34.57 -12.94 -27.91
C VAL A 787 33.69 -12.52 -26.71
N THR A 788 33.16 -13.50 -25.96
CA THR A 788 32.36 -13.22 -24.77
C THR A 788 33.22 -12.75 -23.59
N GLU A 789 34.43 -13.29 -23.42
CA GLU A 789 35.34 -12.97 -22.31
C GLU A 789 36.18 -11.69 -22.53
N THR A 790 36.50 -11.34 -23.77
CA THR A 790 37.47 -10.27 -24.08
C THR A 790 36.86 -8.87 -24.29
N ALA A 791 35.58 -8.75 -24.64
CA ALA A 791 35.08 -7.52 -25.29
C ALA A 791 34.40 -6.49 -24.34
N ARG A 792 35.09 -5.35 -24.10
CA ARG A 792 34.51 -4.11 -23.53
C ARG A 792 33.94 -3.14 -24.58
N GLU A 793 34.10 -3.42 -25.87
CA GLU A 793 33.72 -2.54 -26.98
C GLU A 793 32.27 -2.79 -27.46
N SER A 794 31.66 -1.77 -28.08
CA SER A 794 30.26 -1.80 -28.55
C SER A 794 30.03 -2.71 -29.76
N ILE A 795 31.07 -2.94 -30.57
CA ILE A 795 31.09 -3.93 -31.66
C ILE A 795 32.46 -4.60 -31.65
N THR A 796 32.51 -5.93 -31.67
CA THR A 796 33.76 -6.70 -31.75
C THR A 796 33.65 -7.73 -32.86
N LEU A 797 34.61 -7.73 -33.79
CA LEU A 797 34.69 -8.68 -34.89
C LEU A 797 35.96 -9.53 -34.73
N GLN A 798 35.79 -10.83 -34.62
CA GLN A 798 36.89 -11.78 -34.66
C GLN A 798 36.72 -12.69 -35.89
N SER A 799 37.84 -13.04 -36.52
CA SER A 799 37.87 -14.03 -37.59
C SER A 799 39.00 -15.02 -37.36
N LYS A 800 38.79 -16.28 -37.73
CA LYS A 800 39.79 -17.34 -37.62
C LYS A 800 39.73 -18.20 -38.88
N LYS A 801 40.87 -18.47 -39.49
CA LYS A 801 41.00 -19.46 -40.58
C LYS A 801 41.57 -20.73 -39.98
N GLU A 802 40.86 -21.84 -40.16
CA GLU A 802 41.32 -23.14 -39.68
C GLU A 802 41.02 -24.21 -40.75
N ARG A 803 42.08 -24.87 -41.23
CA ARG A 803 42.04 -25.76 -42.41
C ARG A 803 41.52 -25.01 -43.65
N ASP A 804 40.49 -25.52 -44.31
CA ASP A 804 39.84 -24.96 -45.50
C ASP A 804 38.54 -24.19 -45.15
N HIS A 805 38.40 -23.73 -43.91
CA HIS A 805 37.20 -23.07 -43.43
C HIS A 805 37.51 -21.71 -42.80
N LEU A 806 36.61 -20.76 -43.02
CA LEU A 806 36.64 -19.44 -42.41
C LEU A 806 35.58 -19.36 -41.32
N PHE A 807 35.99 -18.97 -40.13
CA PHE A 807 35.13 -18.68 -38.99
C PHE A 807 35.09 -17.18 -38.76
N VAL A 808 33.89 -16.64 -38.57
CA VAL A 808 33.68 -15.24 -38.20
C VAL A 808 32.75 -15.19 -37.00
N MET A 809 33.06 -14.35 -36.03
CA MET A 809 32.22 -14.11 -34.86
C MET A 809 32.14 -12.60 -34.60
N ILE A 810 30.93 -12.09 -34.46
CA ILE A 810 30.65 -10.66 -34.35
C ILE A 810 29.79 -10.44 -33.12
N LYS A 811 30.24 -9.59 -32.22
CA LYS A 811 29.46 -9.08 -31.08
C LYS A 811 28.96 -7.68 -31.41
N PHE A 812 27.70 -7.38 -31.15
CA PHE A 812 27.13 -6.04 -31.25
C PHE A 812 25.95 -5.87 -30.28
N HIS A 813 25.62 -4.63 -29.90
CA HIS A 813 24.49 -4.34 -29.01
C HIS A 813 23.22 -3.88 -29.76
N ASP A 814 23.34 -3.37 -30.98
CA ASP A 814 22.21 -2.88 -31.79
C ASP A 814 21.76 -3.93 -32.83
N LEU A 815 20.49 -4.36 -32.73
CA LEU A 815 19.82 -5.30 -33.63
C LEU A 815 19.82 -4.83 -35.10
N GLY A 816 19.93 -3.53 -35.37
CA GLY A 816 19.99 -2.97 -36.71
C GLY A 816 21.15 -3.51 -37.55
N TRP A 817 22.26 -3.92 -36.92
CA TRP A 817 23.41 -4.51 -37.61
C TRP A 817 23.11 -5.89 -38.20
N LYS A 818 22.22 -6.66 -37.55
CA LYS A 818 21.85 -8.00 -38.01
C LYS A 818 21.34 -7.98 -39.44
N HIS A 819 20.31 -7.18 -39.73
CA HIS A 819 19.70 -7.13 -41.06
C HIS A 819 20.69 -6.68 -42.14
N LYS A 820 21.58 -5.74 -41.81
CA LYS A 820 22.61 -5.23 -42.73
C LYS A 820 23.65 -6.30 -43.08
N ILE A 821 24.15 -7.03 -42.09
CA ILE A 821 25.14 -8.09 -42.30
C ILE A 821 24.55 -9.24 -43.11
N PHE A 822 23.31 -9.67 -42.79
CA PHE A 822 22.65 -10.72 -43.58
C PHE A 822 22.42 -10.30 -45.03
N HIS A 823 21.98 -9.07 -45.28
CA HIS A 823 21.77 -8.57 -46.63
C HIS A 823 23.07 -8.57 -47.46
N GLN A 824 24.20 -8.18 -46.87
CA GLN A 824 25.50 -8.20 -47.58
C GLN A 824 25.98 -9.63 -47.87
N ILE A 825 25.75 -10.57 -46.95
CA ILE A 825 26.11 -11.98 -47.17
C ILE A 825 25.19 -12.63 -48.21
N GLU A 826 23.91 -12.30 -48.23
CA GLU A 826 22.97 -12.78 -49.25
C GLU A 826 23.34 -12.30 -50.66
N ALA A 827 23.88 -11.08 -50.80
CA ALA A 827 24.36 -10.56 -52.07
C ALA A 827 25.49 -11.40 -52.69
N LEU A 828 26.26 -12.15 -51.89
CA LEU A 828 27.30 -13.07 -52.36
C LEU A 828 26.75 -14.37 -52.98
N SER A 829 25.43 -14.60 -52.92
CA SER A 829 24.75 -15.75 -53.55
C SER A 829 25.34 -17.12 -53.16
N ILE A 830 25.71 -17.28 -51.90
CA ILE A 830 26.38 -18.49 -51.41
C ILE A 830 25.35 -19.62 -51.19
N PRO A 831 25.61 -20.85 -51.67
CA PRO A 831 24.74 -21.99 -51.41
C PRO A 831 24.54 -22.24 -49.91
N SER A 832 23.31 -22.54 -49.50
CA SER A 832 22.94 -22.76 -48.08
C SER A 832 23.65 -23.93 -47.40
N ASN A 833 24.23 -24.85 -48.17
CA ASN A 833 25.06 -25.96 -47.67
C ASN A 833 26.54 -25.60 -47.49
N GLN A 834 26.96 -24.40 -47.90
CA GLN A 834 28.35 -23.92 -47.80
C GLN A 834 28.54 -22.88 -46.69
N VAL A 835 27.48 -22.35 -46.08
CA VAL A 835 27.57 -21.42 -44.96
C VAL A 835 26.68 -21.91 -43.84
N ALA A 836 27.28 -22.13 -42.67
CA ALA A 836 26.54 -22.25 -41.43
C ALA A 836 26.56 -20.89 -40.71
N SER A 837 25.44 -20.45 -40.18
CA SER A 837 25.33 -19.25 -39.36
C SER A 837 24.85 -19.60 -37.96
N MET A 838 25.17 -18.75 -37.00
CA MET A 838 24.74 -18.87 -35.62
C MET A 838 24.29 -17.50 -35.13
N GLN A 839 23.16 -17.45 -34.44
CA GLN A 839 22.64 -16.23 -33.82
C GLN A 839 22.31 -16.53 -32.36
N ILE A 840 23.00 -15.85 -31.44
CA ILE A 840 22.76 -16.03 -30.01
C ILE A 840 22.81 -14.67 -29.34
N GLN A 841 21.91 -14.45 -28.39
CA GLN A 841 21.99 -13.30 -27.48
C GLN A 841 22.47 -13.78 -26.11
N ILE A 842 23.60 -13.24 -25.66
CA ILE A 842 24.20 -13.51 -24.35
C ILE A 842 24.21 -12.18 -23.59
N PHE A 843 23.48 -12.11 -22.47
CA PHE A 843 23.24 -10.88 -21.73
C PHE A 843 22.71 -9.74 -22.63
N ASP A 844 23.48 -8.66 -22.75
CA ASP A 844 23.14 -7.42 -23.43
C ASP A 844 23.71 -7.32 -24.85
N ALA A 845 24.40 -8.36 -25.32
CA ALA A 845 25.03 -8.40 -26.63
C ALA A 845 24.48 -9.52 -27.52
N PHE A 846 24.37 -9.21 -28.80
CA PHE A 846 24.07 -10.14 -29.88
C PHE A 846 25.36 -10.66 -30.47
N TYR A 847 25.40 -11.96 -30.67
CA TYR A 847 26.50 -12.69 -31.27
C TYR A 847 26.02 -13.29 -32.59
N LEU A 848 26.67 -12.88 -33.65
CA LEU A 848 26.44 -13.38 -35.00
C LEU A 848 27.70 -14.08 -35.47
N GLY A 849 27.57 -15.37 -35.77
CA GLY A 849 28.68 -16.20 -36.19
C GLY A 849 28.44 -16.79 -37.57
N PHE A 850 29.53 -17.03 -38.31
CA PHE A 850 29.51 -17.72 -39.58
C PHE A 850 30.65 -18.75 -39.66
N ILE A 851 30.35 -19.91 -40.25
CA ILE A 851 31.32 -20.88 -40.74
C ILE A 851 31.14 -20.96 -42.26
N TYR A 852 32.14 -20.52 -43.01
CA TYR A 852 32.16 -20.67 -44.46
C TYR A 852 32.97 -21.90 -44.87
N LEU A 853 32.29 -22.88 -45.46
CA LEU A 853 32.75 -24.23 -45.80
C LEU A 853 33.34 -24.30 -47.22
N SER A 854 34.22 -23.36 -47.57
CA SER A 854 34.85 -23.30 -48.90
C SER A 854 36.36 -23.12 -48.76
N GLY A 855 37.17 -23.95 -49.41
CA GLY A 855 38.63 -23.81 -49.46
C GLY A 855 39.15 -22.73 -50.42
N ASP A 856 38.25 -22.06 -51.14
CA ASP A 856 38.58 -20.99 -52.09
C ASP A 856 38.96 -19.70 -51.35
N LYS A 857 40.25 -19.35 -51.39
CA LYS A 857 40.81 -18.21 -50.66
C LYS A 857 40.25 -16.86 -51.13
N GLU A 858 39.93 -16.71 -52.41
CA GLU A 858 39.38 -15.45 -52.94
C GLU A 858 37.95 -15.25 -52.44
N LYS A 859 37.13 -16.31 -52.45
CA LYS A 859 35.76 -16.26 -51.91
C LYS A 859 35.73 -16.08 -50.40
N GLN A 860 36.64 -16.71 -49.67
CA GLN A 860 36.78 -16.48 -48.23
C GLN A 860 37.15 -15.02 -47.93
N GLN A 861 38.02 -14.42 -48.75
CA GLN A 861 38.41 -13.02 -48.58
C GLN A 861 37.25 -12.06 -48.88
N ALA A 862 36.52 -12.29 -49.98
CA ALA A 862 35.31 -11.53 -50.31
C ALA A 862 34.23 -11.64 -49.22
N PHE A 863 34.06 -12.83 -48.63
CA PHE A 863 33.15 -13.04 -47.50
C PHE A 863 33.56 -12.23 -46.26
N LEU A 864 34.86 -12.18 -45.95
CA LEU A 864 35.37 -11.44 -44.81
C LEU A 864 35.26 -9.92 -45.02
N GLU A 865 35.42 -9.43 -46.25
CA GLU A 865 35.35 -8.00 -46.60
C GLU A 865 33.90 -7.46 -46.61
N ALA A 866 32.92 -8.29 -46.98
CA ALA A 866 31.50 -7.91 -46.97
C ALA A 866 30.96 -7.55 -45.56
N ILE A 867 31.60 -8.05 -44.50
CA ILE A 867 31.12 -7.87 -43.13
C ILE A 867 31.50 -6.48 -42.56
N PRO A 868 32.77 -6.01 -42.61
CA PRO A 868 33.13 -4.64 -42.28
C PRO A 868 32.47 -3.58 -43.16
N GLU A 869 32.26 -3.84 -44.46
CA GLU A 869 31.53 -2.91 -45.34
C GLU A 869 30.10 -2.67 -44.83
N ALA A 870 29.44 -3.71 -44.30
CA ALA A 870 28.15 -3.58 -43.64
C ALA A 870 28.21 -2.69 -42.39
N LEU A 871 29.36 -2.62 -41.70
CA LEU A 871 29.59 -1.88 -40.44
C LEU A 871 30.03 -0.42 -40.66
N VAL A 872 30.69 -0.10 -41.79
CA VAL A 872 31.25 1.25 -42.08
C VAL A 872 30.23 2.24 -42.63
N CYS A 873 29.10 1.79 -43.20
CA CYS A 873 28.11 2.67 -43.83
C CYS A 873 27.39 3.69 -42.93
N HIS A 874 27.70 3.81 -41.63
CA HIS A 874 27.10 4.82 -40.74
C HIS A 874 28.04 5.37 -39.65
N THR A 875 29.09 6.09 -40.06
CA THR A 875 29.70 7.16 -39.23
C THR A 875 29.37 8.57 -39.74
N VAL A 876 28.44 8.70 -40.69
CA VAL A 876 27.91 10.01 -41.11
C VAL A 876 26.40 9.91 -41.28
N THR A 877 25.65 10.26 -40.24
CA THR A 877 24.45 11.13 -40.29
C THR A 877 23.94 11.39 -38.88
#